data_AF-A0A3R7PUI8-F1
#
_entry.id   AF-A0A3R7PUI8-F1
#
_cell.length_a   1.000
_cell.length_b   1.000
_cell.length_c   1.000
_cell.angle_alpha   90.00
_cell.angle_beta   90.00
_cell.angle_gamma   90.00
#
_symmetry.space_group_name_H-M   'P 1'
#
loop_
_entity.id
_entity.type
_entity.pdbx_description
1 polymer ?
#
loop_
_entity_poly.entity_id
_entity_poly.type
_entity_poly.pdbx_seq_one_letter_code
_entity_poly.pdbx_strand_id
1 'polypeptide(L)'
;MADLFKSAFGYLGSNGTTSDNDFVGQEVEINGIKLRIKKQIAEGGFAFVYVAQDLSNGKTYALKRLLGADQVACDAIRQEITISKQLSGHPHIVDFIAAAAIDKTQSKENRNEFLLLSELCTGGSLVDALRLLNGKQLSVPQVATIMYQTTRAVQHMQAQNPPITHRDLKVENLLISESGHIKLCDFGSAMTKIYEVDLGWSANQRGLLEEEMAQHTTPMYRAPEMLDTWSNYPINGQADVWALGCILYYLCYLKHPFEDSAKLRIINGNYAIPTNDGKYECFHELIRGTLKVDPSERFRVSDILERLAAIGETKGFSMKAPIQIECKKIDLTTPVHQPESNGRLGERRSGAPDRPPARPPAPRSPVPQRPPQPQRPPPPGSHPQHGVVGQSQQQTSAGGGGLFSSIKGYSGSIFKNIKDTSSKVMQTVSQSITRTDLDLSHITSRVIAMSYPAEGLESAYRNHVEDVKAVLDGRHMGHYVIYNVSGRQYHSTKFSARVVEGNWSGKKSSTLGALYNLACSIYDYLIKDPKNIVAVHCMDGKASTAMLVCSFLLVCHAFKRPEQALNMFAIKRSPPGLQPSQFRYLEYVRDLVASPAVIPHFKPVTITSVIVSPIPLFTQRRDGVRPYVEVWQGEHRMLSTLQEYDNMKLYMPQDNKIIIPINIHLVGDVCIYVYHARRMMGKVMGVKVAQLQFHTGFIPEEDTSIRYSLRELDDVCEPDRYPERFTVTVNIFVSDVDRAPPQPPPWVARPATSFKPNVAYSTAIEMEETRDKFASAHGSPATHRRDSLPKPGMISSEANKSDFMASLNWDKAQGGTQVREGLKIIRNWECS
;
A
#
# COMPACT_ATOMS: atom_id res chain seq x y z
N MET A 1 -4.18 29.65 -27.87
CA MET A 1 -3.40 28.47 -27.45
C MET A 1 -2.24 28.14 -28.39
N ALA A 2 -2.34 28.39 -29.71
CA ALA A 2 -1.25 28.12 -30.67
C ALA A 2 0.00 29.01 -30.47
N ASP A 3 -0.14 30.23 -29.91
CA ASP A 3 0.98 31.17 -29.74
C ASP A 3 1.92 30.86 -28.55
N LEU A 4 1.60 29.87 -27.71
CA LEU A 4 2.38 29.57 -26.50
C LEU A 4 3.64 28.74 -26.79
N PHE A 5 3.66 27.97 -27.88
CA PHE A 5 4.72 27.02 -28.18
C PHE A 5 5.31 27.28 -29.57
N LYS A 6 6.61 27.52 -29.64
CA LYS A 6 7.37 27.36 -30.89
C LYS A 6 7.95 25.94 -30.92
N SER A 7 7.88 25.29 -32.08
CA SER A 7 8.48 23.96 -32.29
C SER A 7 9.98 24.02 -32.04
N ALA A 8 10.53 23.05 -31.31
CA ALA A 8 11.99 22.92 -31.16
C ALA A 8 12.61 22.49 -32.50
N PHE A 9 13.64 23.19 -32.97
CA PHE A 9 14.39 22.84 -34.19
C PHE A 9 15.74 22.19 -33.79
N GLY A 10 16.12 21.09 -34.45
CA GLY A 10 17.47 20.49 -34.31
C GLY A 10 17.60 19.22 -33.44
N TYR A 11 16.53 18.46 -33.20
CA TYR A 11 16.54 17.25 -32.34
C TYR A 11 17.29 16.01 -32.94
N LEU A 12 18.00 16.15 -34.08
CA LEU A 12 18.60 15.02 -34.80
C LEU A 12 20.10 15.21 -35.07
N GLY A 13 20.91 14.41 -34.37
CA GLY A 13 22.37 14.30 -34.57
C GLY A 13 23.03 13.14 -33.80
N SER A 14 22.86 11.91 -34.34
CA SER A 14 23.72 10.69 -34.26
C SER A 14 24.11 9.94 -32.96
N ASN A 15 23.88 8.62 -33.06
CA ASN A 15 24.56 7.42 -32.54
C ASN A 15 24.16 6.82 -31.19
N GLY A 16 23.71 5.56 -31.25
CA GLY A 16 23.01 4.86 -30.19
C GLY A 16 23.88 4.24 -29.10
N THR A 17 23.26 4.04 -27.94
CA THR A 17 23.12 2.77 -27.19
C THR A 17 22.29 3.09 -25.95
N THR A 18 21.31 2.24 -25.64
CA THR A 18 20.36 2.43 -24.54
C THR A 18 21.04 2.49 -23.16
N SER A 19 21.20 3.70 -22.61
CA SER A 19 21.40 3.94 -21.18
C SER A 19 20.94 5.37 -20.79
N ASP A 20 20.53 5.56 -19.53
CA ASP A 20 19.86 6.76 -18.94
C ASP A 20 20.59 8.12 -19.09
N ASN A 21 21.73 8.19 -19.79
CA ASN A 21 22.55 9.40 -19.96
C ASN A 21 22.37 10.11 -21.32
N ASP A 22 21.45 9.64 -22.17
CA ASP A 22 21.39 10.00 -23.59
C ASP A 22 21.12 11.49 -23.86
N PHE A 23 20.49 12.23 -22.92
CA PHE A 23 20.11 13.65 -23.09
C PHE A 23 21.24 14.64 -22.75
N VAL A 24 22.22 14.23 -21.94
CA VAL A 24 23.34 15.09 -21.54
C VAL A 24 24.35 15.19 -22.69
N GLY A 25 24.81 16.40 -23.00
CA GLY A 25 25.70 16.69 -24.11
C GLY A 25 24.97 17.06 -25.42
N GLN A 26 23.67 16.81 -25.52
CA GLN A 26 22.87 17.23 -26.66
C GLN A 26 22.67 18.76 -26.71
N GLU A 27 22.40 19.26 -27.91
CA GLU A 27 22.00 20.64 -28.16
C GLU A 27 20.52 20.72 -28.49
N VAL A 28 19.83 21.70 -27.90
CA VAL A 28 18.40 21.92 -28.11
C VAL A 28 18.15 23.41 -28.33
N GLU A 29 17.31 23.75 -29.30
CA GLU A 29 16.90 25.13 -29.54
C GLU A 29 15.47 25.37 -29.04
N ILE A 30 15.31 26.34 -28.12
CA ILE A 30 14.01 26.71 -27.55
C ILE A 30 13.81 28.21 -27.77
N ASN A 31 12.80 28.58 -28.58
CA ASN A 31 12.47 29.98 -28.90
C ASN A 31 13.70 30.81 -29.36
N GLY A 32 14.58 30.21 -30.18
CA GLY A 32 15.79 30.86 -30.70
C GLY A 32 17.02 30.81 -29.78
N ILE A 33 16.89 30.22 -28.58
CA ILE A 33 18.00 30.04 -27.64
C ILE A 33 18.59 28.65 -27.87
N LYS A 34 19.84 28.59 -28.35
CA LYS A 34 20.59 27.34 -28.53
C LYS A 34 21.26 26.94 -27.22
N LEU A 35 20.84 25.81 -26.67
CA LEU A 35 21.23 25.33 -25.36
C LEU A 35 22.02 24.03 -25.48
N ARG A 36 23.14 23.92 -24.78
CA ARG A 36 23.83 22.65 -24.54
C ARG A 36 23.49 22.10 -23.18
N ILE A 37 22.99 20.87 -23.13
CA ILE A 37 22.60 20.19 -21.89
C ILE A 37 23.86 19.69 -21.19
N LYS A 38 24.09 20.14 -19.95
CA LYS A 38 25.35 19.89 -19.22
C LYS A 38 25.27 18.71 -18.27
N LYS A 39 24.23 18.66 -17.45
CA LYS A 39 24.02 17.59 -16.47
C LYS A 39 22.58 17.57 -16.00
N GLN A 40 22.12 16.41 -15.56
CA GLN A 40 20.85 16.27 -14.85
C GLN A 40 21.02 16.67 -13.38
N ILE A 41 20.06 17.41 -12.84
CA ILE A 41 20.06 17.88 -11.44
C ILE A 41 18.86 17.38 -10.64
N ALA A 42 17.77 16.97 -11.29
CA ALA A 42 16.63 16.32 -10.61
C ALA A 42 15.89 15.36 -11.54
N GLU A 43 15.21 14.38 -10.96
CA GLU A 43 14.46 13.36 -11.69
C GLU A 43 13.15 12.99 -10.96
N GLY A 44 12.01 13.30 -11.57
CA GLY A 44 10.65 12.86 -11.16
C GLY A 44 10.10 11.76 -12.08
N GLY A 45 8.94 11.17 -11.76
CA GLY A 45 8.38 10.05 -12.53
C GLY A 45 8.11 10.36 -14.01
N PHE A 46 7.72 11.60 -14.32
CA PHE A 46 7.41 12.08 -15.67
C PHE A 46 8.10 13.42 -16.01
N ALA A 47 9.09 13.82 -15.21
CA ALA A 47 9.75 15.11 -15.33
C ALA A 47 11.26 14.97 -15.04
N PHE A 48 12.11 15.57 -15.85
CA PHE A 48 13.57 15.56 -15.68
C PHE A 48 14.06 17.00 -15.69
N VAL A 49 14.97 17.37 -14.78
CA VAL A 49 15.52 18.73 -14.73
C VAL A 49 17.02 18.68 -15.01
N TYR A 50 17.45 19.48 -15.96
CA TYR A 50 18.84 19.57 -16.40
C TYR A 50 19.38 21.00 -16.23
N VAL A 51 20.69 21.11 -16.04
CA VAL A 51 21.42 22.36 -16.29
C VAL A 51 21.65 22.46 -17.79
N ALA A 52 21.21 23.57 -18.38
CA ALA A 52 21.43 23.90 -19.78
C ALA A 52 22.26 25.19 -19.89
N GLN A 53 23.20 25.24 -20.81
CA GLN A 53 24.02 26.43 -21.06
C GLN A 53 23.69 27.01 -22.43
N ASP A 54 23.35 28.30 -22.48
CA ASP A 54 23.19 29.05 -23.72
C ASP A 54 24.54 29.22 -24.41
N LEU A 55 24.61 28.78 -25.66
CA LEU A 55 25.83 28.78 -26.47
C LEU A 55 26.22 30.17 -26.95
N SER A 56 25.30 31.14 -26.93
CA SER A 56 25.56 32.50 -27.39
C SER A 56 26.27 33.36 -26.35
N ASN A 57 25.92 33.19 -25.07
CA ASN A 57 26.38 34.05 -23.97
C ASN A 57 26.95 33.29 -22.77
N GLY A 58 26.93 31.95 -22.79
CA GLY A 58 27.45 31.10 -21.72
C GLY A 58 26.59 31.04 -20.45
N LYS A 59 25.45 31.74 -20.40
CA LYS A 59 24.54 31.77 -19.25
C LYS A 59 23.90 30.39 -19.04
N THR A 60 23.72 30.01 -17.78
CA THR A 60 23.13 28.72 -17.41
C THR A 60 21.68 28.87 -16.96
N TYR A 61 20.90 27.83 -17.25
CA TYR A 61 19.46 27.76 -17.06
C TYR A 61 19.06 26.38 -16.52
N ALA A 62 17.88 26.30 -15.92
CA ALA A 62 17.23 25.05 -15.59
C ALA A 62 16.26 24.65 -16.71
N LEU A 63 16.47 23.49 -17.31
CA LEU A 63 15.64 22.91 -18.36
C LEU A 63 14.85 21.74 -17.79
N LYS A 64 13.52 21.91 -17.63
CA LYS A 64 12.59 20.85 -17.22
C LYS A 64 12.01 20.19 -18.48
N ARG A 65 12.28 18.89 -18.67
CA ARG A 65 11.68 18.03 -19.71
C ARG A 65 10.50 17.28 -19.09
N LEU A 66 9.31 17.49 -19.62
CA LEU A 66 8.03 16.95 -19.15
C LEU A 66 7.45 15.99 -20.19
N LEU A 67 7.01 14.80 -19.76
CA LEU A 67 6.47 13.77 -20.65
C LEU A 67 4.94 13.68 -20.54
N GLY A 68 4.23 13.99 -21.62
CA GLY A 68 2.78 13.88 -21.74
C GLY A 68 2.35 12.49 -22.22
N ALA A 69 1.87 11.65 -21.31
CA ALA A 69 1.40 10.29 -21.61
C ALA A 69 0.09 10.29 -22.41
N ASP A 70 -0.86 11.13 -22.02
CA ASP A 70 -2.18 11.30 -22.63
C ASP A 70 -2.53 12.79 -22.77
N GLN A 71 -3.73 13.08 -23.29
CA GLN A 71 -4.17 14.45 -23.51
C GLN A 71 -4.37 15.23 -22.20
N VAL A 72 -4.86 14.57 -21.13
CA VAL A 72 -5.08 15.19 -19.82
C VAL A 72 -3.75 15.64 -19.21
N ALA A 73 -2.75 14.77 -19.25
CA ALA A 73 -1.39 15.09 -18.81
C ALA A 73 -0.78 16.23 -19.65
N CYS A 74 -1.01 16.24 -20.98
CA CYS A 74 -0.55 17.35 -21.82
C CYS A 74 -1.22 18.68 -21.44
N ASP A 75 -2.52 18.68 -21.13
CA ASP A 75 -3.24 19.89 -20.75
C ASP A 75 -2.78 20.41 -19.38
N ALA A 76 -2.52 19.51 -18.42
CA ALA A 76 -1.91 19.87 -17.14
C ALA A 76 -0.52 20.51 -17.31
N ILE A 77 0.34 19.94 -18.17
CA ILE A 77 1.67 20.50 -18.49
C ILE A 77 1.55 21.89 -19.14
N ARG A 78 0.60 22.08 -20.06
CA ARG A 78 0.36 23.40 -20.69
C ARG A 78 -0.10 24.44 -19.67
N GLN A 79 -0.93 24.03 -18.72
CA GLN A 79 -1.36 24.88 -17.62
C GLN A 79 -0.17 25.27 -16.73
N GLU A 80 0.70 24.34 -16.35
CA GLU A 80 1.94 24.63 -15.60
C GLU A 80 2.79 25.70 -16.30
N ILE A 81 2.98 25.56 -17.61
CA ILE A 81 3.77 26.51 -18.42
C ILE A 81 3.11 27.89 -18.47
N THR A 82 1.80 27.93 -18.59
CA THR A 82 1.04 29.20 -18.62
C THR A 82 1.12 29.92 -17.27
N ILE A 83 0.93 29.20 -16.17
CA ILE A 83 1.06 29.76 -14.81
C ILE A 83 2.49 30.25 -14.57
N SER A 84 3.50 29.44 -14.94
CA SER A 84 4.91 29.84 -14.80
C SER A 84 5.22 31.13 -15.56
N LYS A 85 4.71 31.25 -16.79
CA LYS A 85 4.87 32.46 -17.60
C LYS A 85 4.16 33.67 -16.98
N GLN A 86 2.95 33.47 -16.45
CA GLN A 86 2.14 34.53 -15.83
C GLN A 86 2.79 35.10 -14.55
N LEU A 87 3.41 34.24 -13.74
CA LEU A 87 4.02 34.60 -12.46
C LEU A 87 5.48 35.12 -12.58
N SER A 88 6.06 35.02 -13.77
CA SER A 88 7.44 35.39 -14.05
C SER A 88 7.70 36.89 -13.81
N GLY A 89 8.92 37.23 -13.38
CA GLY A 89 9.33 38.61 -13.10
C GLY A 89 9.19 39.04 -11.64
N HIS A 90 8.61 38.20 -10.77
CA HIS A 90 8.59 38.46 -9.34
C HIS A 90 9.89 37.98 -8.66
N PRO A 91 10.54 38.78 -7.79
CA PRO A 91 11.86 38.44 -7.20
C PRO A 91 11.93 37.10 -6.47
N HIS A 92 10.80 36.62 -5.94
CA HIS A 92 10.69 35.38 -5.16
C HIS A 92 9.96 34.26 -5.89
N ILE A 93 9.81 34.36 -7.21
CA ILE A 93 9.33 33.28 -8.07
C ILE A 93 10.45 32.97 -9.09
N VAL A 94 10.55 31.71 -9.48
CA VAL A 94 11.47 31.29 -10.55
C VAL A 94 11.01 31.89 -11.88
N ASP A 95 11.90 32.64 -12.54
CA ASP A 95 11.66 33.30 -13.81
C ASP A 95 11.50 32.28 -14.93
N PHE A 96 10.38 32.41 -15.66
CA PHE A 96 10.13 31.74 -16.92
C PHE A 96 10.94 32.40 -18.03
N ILE A 97 11.68 31.60 -18.80
CA ILE A 97 12.47 32.08 -19.95
C ILE A 97 11.79 31.71 -21.27
N ALA A 98 11.50 30.43 -21.47
CA ALA A 98 10.89 29.94 -22.70
C ALA A 98 10.26 28.55 -22.51
N ALA A 99 9.41 28.14 -23.46
CA ALA A 99 8.93 26.77 -23.54
C ALA A 99 8.81 26.30 -24.99
N ALA A 100 8.92 24.99 -25.20
CA ALA A 100 8.68 24.32 -26.47
C ALA A 100 7.87 23.04 -26.28
N ALA A 101 7.11 22.66 -27.29
CA ALA A 101 6.43 21.37 -27.36
C ALA A 101 6.99 20.57 -28.54
N ILE A 102 7.17 19.27 -28.33
CA ILE A 102 7.63 18.30 -29.31
C ILE A 102 6.52 17.25 -29.44
N ASP A 103 5.99 17.12 -30.64
CA ASP A 103 4.92 16.18 -30.95
C ASP A 103 5.44 14.73 -30.84
N LYS A 104 4.53 13.78 -30.53
CA LYS A 104 4.81 12.33 -30.49
C LYS A 104 5.56 11.84 -31.73
N THR A 105 5.23 12.40 -32.90
CA THR A 105 5.87 12.05 -34.19
C THR A 105 7.35 12.37 -34.28
N GLN A 106 7.84 13.28 -33.43
CA GLN A 106 9.25 13.73 -33.40
C GLN A 106 9.97 13.33 -32.10
N SER A 107 9.27 12.71 -31.14
CA SER A 107 9.83 12.23 -29.89
C SER A 107 10.48 10.85 -30.05
N LYS A 108 11.66 10.66 -29.44
CA LYS A 108 12.35 9.35 -29.35
C LYS A 108 11.52 8.28 -28.60
N GLU A 109 10.57 8.70 -27.76
CA GLU A 109 9.78 7.82 -26.89
C GLU A 109 8.32 7.67 -27.35
N ASN A 110 7.97 8.19 -28.54
CA ASN A 110 6.61 8.15 -29.10
C ASN A 110 5.53 8.77 -28.16
N ARG A 111 5.92 9.79 -27.39
CA ARG A 111 5.08 10.54 -26.43
C ARG A 111 5.21 12.04 -26.67
N ASN A 112 4.24 12.84 -26.22
CA ASN A 112 4.35 14.29 -26.33
C ASN A 112 5.39 14.76 -25.30
N GLU A 113 6.33 15.60 -25.72
CA GLU A 113 7.32 16.15 -24.81
C GLU A 113 7.20 17.66 -24.74
N PHE A 114 7.37 18.21 -23.55
CA PHE A 114 7.41 19.65 -23.34
C PHE A 114 8.72 20.01 -22.66
N LEU A 115 9.32 21.11 -23.10
CA LEU A 115 10.54 21.65 -22.55
C LEU A 115 10.21 23.01 -21.94
N LEU A 116 10.46 23.17 -20.64
CA LEU A 116 10.30 24.40 -19.90
C LEU A 116 11.68 24.91 -19.47
N LEU A 117 12.07 26.06 -20.00
CA LEU A 117 13.32 26.74 -19.68
C LEU A 117 13.06 27.84 -18.64
N SER A 118 13.80 27.80 -17.55
CA SER A 118 13.69 28.72 -16.42
C SER A 118 15.07 29.14 -15.92
N GLU A 119 15.13 30.17 -15.07
CA GLU A 119 16.39 30.52 -14.42
C GLU A 119 16.95 29.37 -13.57
N LEU A 120 18.28 29.30 -13.45
CA LEU A 120 18.93 28.33 -12.58
C LEU A 120 19.22 28.95 -11.21
N CYS A 121 18.60 28.42 -10.16
CA CYS A 121 18.92 28.78 -8.78
C CYS A 121 20.17 28.03 -8.30
N THR A 122 21.35 28.66 -8.41
CA THR A 122 22.65 28.02 -8.14
C THR A 122 22.91 27.69 -6.67
N GLY A 123 22.14 28.29 -5.74
CA GLY A 123 22.15 27.96 -4.32
C GLY A 123 21.48 26.62 -3.98
N GLY A 124 20.81 25.97 -4.95
CA GLY A 124 20.16 24.68 -4.76
C GLY A 124 18.81 24.81 -4.03
N SER A 125 18.32 23.69 -3.48
CA SER A 125 17.08 23.67 -2.71
C SER A 125 17.30 24.10 -1.25
N LEU A 126 16.30 24.72 -0.64
CA LEU A 126 16.34 25.07 0.78
C LEU A 126 16.51 23.82 1.65
N VAL A 127 15.90 22.70 1.27
CA VAL A 127 16.05 21.42 1.99
C VAL A 127 17.51 20.96 2.04
N ASP A 128 18.26 21.13 0.96
CA ASP A 128 19.69 20.80 0.96
C ASP A 128 20.48 21.72 1.88
N ALA A 129 20.17 23.02 1.92
CA ALA A 129 20.77 23.95 2.86
C ALA A 129 20.43 23.61 4.33
N LEU A 130 19.20 23.22 4.63
CA LEU A 130 18.78 22.77 5.97
C LEU A 130 19.50 21.50 6.40
N ARG A 131 19.77 20.56 5.48
CA ARG A 131 20.54 19.33 5.78
C ARG A 131 21.98 19.63 6.19
N LEU A 132 22.60 20.65 5.60
CA LEU A 132 23.97 21.06 5.94
C LEU A 132 24.09 21.62 7.37
N LEU A 133 22.98 22.04 7.97
CA LEU A 133 22.97 22.48 9.37
C LEU A 133 23.29 21.35 10.35
N ASN A 134 23.22 20.07 9.95
CA ASN A 134 23.51 18.89 10.79
C ASN A 134 22.78 18.92 12.14
N GLY A 135 21.49 19.26 12.12
CA GLY A 135 20.65 19.36 13.32
C GLY A 135 20.75 20.70 14.08
N LYS A 136 21.60 21.63 13.63
CA LYS A 136 21.59 23.01 14.15
C LYS A 136 20.31 23.72 13.71
N GLN A 137 19.68 24.40 14.64
CA GLN A 137 18.48 25.19 14.40
C GLN A 137 18.81 26.54 13.74
N LEU A 138 17.95 27.01 12.83
CA LEU A 138 18.07 28.32 12.17
C LEU A 138 18.04 29.50 13.16
N SER A 139 18.70 30.61 12.85
CA SER A 139 18.53 31.85 13.60
C SER A 139 17.17 32.48 13.30
N VAL A 140 16.66 33.29 14.23
CA VAL A 140 15.40 34.03 14.04
C VAL A 140 15.41 34.89 12.76
N PRO A 141 16.49 35.62 12.42
CA PRO A 141 16.58 36.34 11.14
C PRO A 141 16.47 35.42 9.93
N GLN A 142 17.11 34.24 9.94
CA GLN A 142 17.01 33.29 8.82
C GLN A 142 15.57 32.82 8.61
N VAL A 143 14.89 32.40 9.68
CA VAL A 143 13.48 31.94 9.62
C VAL A 143 12.58 33.05 9.08
N ALA A 144 12.72 34.26 9.62
CA ALA A 144 11.88 35.39 9.24
C ALA A 144 12.10 35.80 7.77
N THR A 145 13.35 35.86 7.31
CA THR A 145 13.70 36.20 5.92
C THR A 145 13.16 35.15 4.95
N ILE A 146 13.34 33.85 5.24
CA ILE A 146 12.77 32.77 4.43
C ILE A 146 11.26 32.92 4.34
N MET A 147 10.58 33.08 5.47
CA MET A 147 9.12 33.18 5.51
C MET A 147 8.60 34.43 4.82
N TYR A 148 9.26 35.59 4.99
CA TYR A 148 8.86 36.83 4.33
C TYR A 148 8.94 36.70 2.80
N GLN A 149 10.06 36.17 2.29
CA GLN A 149 10.28 36.01 0.85
C GLN A 149 9.32 34.99 0.24
N THR A 150 9.09 33.85 0.90
CA THR A 150 8.09 32.86 0.47
C THR A 150 6.67 33.45 0.49
N THR A 151 6.29 34.15 1.56
CA THR A 151 4.96 34.76 1.69
C THR A 151 4.72 35.83 0.62
N ARG A 152 5.76 36.59 0.22
CA ARG A 152 5.69 37.53 -0.91
C ARG A 152 5.44 36.83 -2.25
N ALA A 153 6.01 35.65 -2.48
CA ALA A 153 5.70 34.85 -3.66
C ALA A 153 4.21 34.42 -3.67
N VAL A 154 3.71 33.92 -2.54
CA VAL A 154 2.30 33.54 -2.39
C VAL A 154 1.36 34.74 -2.57
N GLN A 155 1.72 35.91 -2.04
CA GLN A 155 0.98 37.15 -2.25
C GLN A 155 0.85 37.47 -3.74
N HIS A 156 1.93 37.34 -4.50
CA HIS A 156 1.93 37.59 -5.93
C HIS A 156 1.04 36.60 -6.70
N MET A 157 0.98 35.33 -6.28
CA MET A 157 0.10 34.31 -6.86
C MET A 157 -1.38 34.60 -6.58
N GLN A 158 -1.71 34.95 -5.34
CA GLN A 158 -3.09 35.27 -4.94
C GLN A 158 -3.59 36.60 -5.52
N ALA A 159 -2.67 37.52 -5.87
CA ALA A 159 -3.00 38.79 -6.52
C ALA A 159 -3.30 38.67 -8.03
N GLN A 160 -3.12 37.49 -8.62
CA GLN A 160 -3.48 37.25 -10.02
C GLN A 160 -5.00 37.28 -10.22
N ASN A 161 -5.43 37.48 -11.47
CA ASN A 161 -6.84 37.41 -11.85
C ASN A 161 -7.04 36.41 -13.00
N PRO A 162 -7.68 35.25 -12.77
CA PRO A 162 -8.16 34.76 -11.46
C PRO A 162 -7.01 34.44 -10.47
N PRO A 163 -7.26 34.45 -9.14
CA PRO A 163 -6.26 34.11 -8.13
C PRO A 163 -5.67 32.72 -8.36
N ILE A 164 -4.36 32.56 -8.13
CA ILE A 164 -3.68 31.27 -8.29
C ILE A 164 -3.37 30.69 -6.91
N THR A 165 -3.75 29.42 -6.71
CA THR A 165 -3.38 28.60 -5.54
C THR A 165 -2.30 27.61 -5.96
N HIS A 166 -1.21 27.50 -5.19
CA HIS A 166 -0.08 26.62 -5.50
C HIS A 166 -0.40 25.14 -5.26
N ARG A 167 -1.11 24.82 -4.17
CA ARG A 167 -1.51 23.45 -3.75
C ARG A 167 -0.37 22.46 -3.42
N ASP A 168 0.89 22.86 -3.54
CA ASP A 168 2.05 22.02 -3.20
C ASP A 168 3.18 22.83 -2.57
N LEU A 169 2.81 23.75 -1.67
CA LEU A 169 3.78 24.55 -0.93
C LEU A 169 4.47 23.70 0.13
N LYS A 170 5.79 23.60 0.02
CA LYS A 170 6.67 22.85 0.91
C LYS A 170 8.11 23.31 0.79
N VAL A 171 8.95 22.98 1.76
CA VAL A 171 10.35 23.42 1.76
C VAL A 171 11.16 22.90 0.57
N GLU A 172 10.77 21.76 0.00
CA GLU A 172 11.38 21.15 -1.19
C GLU A 172 11.21 22.03 -2.43
N ASN A 173 10.12 22.80 -2.51
CA ASN A 173 9.79 23.67 -3.64
C ASN A 173 10.32 25.11 -3.46
N LEU A 174 11.16 25.35 -2.46
CA LEU A 174 11.85 26.61 -2.23
C LEU A 174 13.32 26.49 -2.66
N LEU A 175 13.72 27.25 -3.68
CA LEU A 175 15.08 27.31 -4.18
C LEU A 175 15.80 28.56 -3.67
N ILE A 176 17.13 28.52 -3.67
CA ILE A 176 17.98 29.64 -3.30
C ILE A 176 18.68 30.18 -4.56
N SER A 177 18.39 31.43 -4.91
CA SER A 177 19.00 32.12 -6.04
C SER A 177 20.52 32.29 -5.86
N GLU A 178 21.22 32.67 -6.94
CA GLU A 178 22.64 33.02 -6.86
C GLU A 178 22.91 34.19 -5.88
N SER A 179 21.98 35.13 -5.81
CA SER A 179 22.00 36.27 -4.89
C SER A 179 21.55 35.93 -3.46
N GLY A 180 21.21 34.66 -3.18
CA GLY A 180 20.83 34.21 -1.84
C GLY A 180 19.39 34.51 -1.42
N HIS A 181 18.47 34.72 -2.38
CA HIS A 181 17.04 34.91 -2.10
C HIS A 181 16.25 33.63 -2.35
N ILE A 182 15.15 33.45 -1.63
CA ILE A 182 14.18 32.38 -1.90
C ILE A 182 13.46 32.65 -3.21
N LYS A 183 13.34 31.59 -4.01
CA LYS A 183 12.50 31.53 -5.20
C LYS A 183 11.60 30.29 -5.14
N LEU A 184 10.30 30.51 -5.22
CA LEU A 184 9.30 29.45 -5.29
C LEU A 184 9.29 28.84 -6.70
N CYS A 185 9.27 27.51 -6.77
CA CYS A 185 9.24 26.75 -8.01
C CYS A 185 8.15 25.67 -8.00
N ASP A 186 8.00 24.99 -9.15
CA ASP A 186 7.13 23.83 -9.37
C ASP A 186 5.61 24.13 -9.32
N PHE A 187 5.09 24.68 -10.41
CA PHE A 187 3.69 25.04 -10.57
C PHE A 187 2.82 23.92 -11.17
N GLY A 188 3.31 22.68 -11.19
CA GLY A 188 2.62 21.53 -11.80
C GLY A 188 1.27 21.20 -11.16
N SER A 189 1.08 21.59 -9.90
CA SER A 189 -0.17 21.42 -9.15
C SER A 189 -1.01 22.70 -9.05
N ALA A 190 -0.50 23.83 -9.54
CA ALA A 190 -1.13 25.13 -9.34
C ALA A 190 -2.44 25.24 -10.12
N MET A 191 -3.43 25.91 -9.54
CA MET A 191 -4.77 26.02 -10.13
C MET A 191 -5.44 27.37 -9.80
N THR A 192 -6.32 27.79 -10.70
CA THR A 192 -7.12 29.02 -10.59
C THR A 192 -8.56 28.79 -10.13
N LYS A 193 -8.98 27.52 -10.09
CA LYS A 193 -10.33 27.11 -9.69
C LYS A 193 -10.47 27.16 -8.18
N ILE A 194 -11.55 27.80 -7.72
CA ILE A 194 -12.01 27.79 -6.34
C ILE A 194 -13.11 26.72 -6.23
N TYR A 195 -13.04 25.91 -5.18
CA TYR A 195 -14.06 24.90 -4.88
C TYR A 195 -14.96 25.39 -3.75
N GLU A 196 -16.15 25.84 -4.09
CA GLU A 196 -17.21 26.20 -3.14
C GLU A 196 -17.96 24.92 -2.75
N VAL A 197 -17.49 24.25 -1.71
CA VAL A 197 -18.12 23.02 -1.21
C VAL A 197 -19.32 23.39 -0.35
N ASP A 198 -20.52 23.04 -0.80
CA ASP A 198 -21.77 23.34 -0.09
C ASP A 198 -22.59 22.07 0.24
N LEU A 199 -23.66 22.25 1.03
CA LEU A 199 -24.55 21.15 1.46
C LEU A 199 -25.25 20.43 0.30
N GLY A 200 -25.30 21.01 -0.90
CA GLY A 200 -25.86 20.41 -2.11
C GLY A 200 -24.94 19.42 -2.82
N TRP A 201 -23.65 19.36 -2.44
CA TRP A 201 -22.71 18.39 -3.02
C TRP A 201 -23.00 16.97 -2.54
N SER A 202 -23.19 16.06 -3.49
CA SER A 202 -23.32 14.62 -3.23
C SER A 202 -22.02 14.01 -2.68
N ALA A 203 -22.14 12.87 -1.99
CA ALA A 203 -20.99 12.11 -1.50
C ALA A 203 -20.00 11.73 -2.63
N ASN A 204 -20.49 11.47 -3.83
CA ASN A 204 -19.64 11.17 -4.99
C ASN A 204 -18.83 12.40 -5.45
N GLN A 205 -19.44 13.59 -5.49
CA GLN A 205 -18.72 14.82 -5.87
C GLN A 205 -17.62 15.16 -4.86
N ARG A 206 -17.92 14.97 -3.56
CA ARG A 206 -16.96 15.12 -2.47
C ARG A 206 -15.81 14.12 -2.58
N GLY A 207 -16.13 12.84 -2.83
CA GLY A 207 -15.13 11.79 -3.04
C GLY A 207 -14.20 12.07 -4.23
N LEU A 208 -14.75 12.54 -5.35
CA LEU A 208 -13.95 12.91 -6.53
C LEU A 208 -13.03 14.11 -6.24
N LEU A 209 -13.49 15.11 -5.48
CA LEU A 209 -12.69 16.25 -5.06
C LEU A 209 -11.55 15.81 -4.13
N GLU A 210 -11.83 14.94 -3.16
CA GLU A 210 -10.82 14.39 -2.26
C GLU A 210 -9.77 13.58 -3.02
N GLU A 211 -10.18 12.79 -4.02
CA GLU A 211 -9.26 12.07 -4.90
C GLU A 211 -8.39 13.02 -5.74
N GLU A 212 -8.97 14.08 -6.30
CA GLU A 212 -8.22 15.12 -7.02
C GLU A 212 -7.19 15.80 -6.10
N MET A 213 -7.60 16.20 -4.88
CA MET A 213 -6.68 16.76 -3.90
C MET A 213 -5.58 15.77 -3.54
N ALA A 214 -5.92 14.48 -3.43
CA ALA A 214 -4.96 13.43 -3.08
C ALA A 214 -3.87 13.24 -4.15
N GLN A 215 -4.21 13.43 -5.43
CA GLN A 215 -3.29 13.27 -6.56
C GLN A 215 -2.32 14.44 -6.74
N HIS A 216 -2.73 15.66 -6.38
CA HIS A 216 -1.99 16.89 -6.73
C HIS A 216 -1.34 17.63 -5.56
N THR A 217 -1.36 17.08 -4.34
CA THR A 217 -0.84 17.78 -3.15
C THR A 217 0.03 16.89 -2.26
N THR A 218 0.99 17.48 -1.56
CA THR A 218 1.80 16.74 -0.57
C THR A 218 1.02 16.53 0.73
N PRO A 219 0.84 15.27 1.19
CA PRO A 219 -0.10 14.91 2.26
C PRO A 219 0.04 15.69 3.56
N MET A 220 1.27 15.83 4.07
CA MET A 220 1.54 16.48 5.35
C MET A 220 1.26 17.99 5.33
N TYR A 221 1.25 18.63 4.15
CA TYR A 221 1.00 20.06 4.00
C TYR A 221 -0.46 20.39 3.66
N ARG A 222 -1.34 19.39 3.52
CA ARG A 222 -2.76 19.60 3.20
C ARG A 222 -3.45 20.38 4.31
N ALA A 223 -4.25 21.37 3.91
CA ALA A 223 -5.12 22.09 4.83
C ALA A 223 -6.34 21.23 5.23
N PRO A 224 -6.96 21.47 6.39
CA PRO A 224 -8.12 20.73 6.87
C PRO A 224 -9.25 20.64 5.87
N GLU A 225 -9.58 21.73 5.19
CA GLU A 225 -10.63 21.82 4.16
C GLU A 225 -10.35 20.94 2.92
N MET A 226 -9.10 20.53 2.69
CA MET A 226 -8.73 19.61 1.61
C MET A 226 -8.85 18.13 2.02
N LEU A 227 -8.94 17.87 3.33
CA LEU A 227 -9.02 16.52 3.90
C LEU A 227 -10.43 16.17 4.38
N ASP A 228 -11.19 17.17 4.80
CA ASP A 228 -12.55 17.03 5.28
C ASP A 228 -13.48 17.96 4.50
N THR A 229 -13.95 17.48 3.34
CA THR A 229 -14.89 18.25 2.53
C THR A 229 -16.24 18.44 3.23
N TRP A 230 -16.58 17.60 4.22
CA TRP A 230 -17.84 17.67 4.98
C TRP A 230 -17.93 18.87 5.92
N SER A 231 -16.79 19.50 6.22
CA SER A 231 -16.74 20.79 6.92
C SER A 231 -17.37 21.94 6.12
N ASN A 232 -17.60 21.76 4.80
CA ASN A 232 -18.18 22.75 3.88
C ASN A 232 -17.39 24.07 3.80
N TYR A 233 -16.10 24.02 4.10
CA TYR A 233 -15.22 25.14 3.86
C TYR A 233 -14.78 25.19 2.39
N PRO A 234 -14.65 26.39 1.80
CA PRO A 234 -14.16 26.53 0.44
C PRO A 234 -12.66 26.17 0.36
N ILE A 235 -12.26 25.49 -0.71
CA ILE A 235 -10.84 25.26 -1.02
C ILE A 235 -10.37 26.38 -1.96
N ASN A 236 -9.54 27.27 -1.42
CA ASN A 236 -8.99 28.44 -2.10
C ASN A 236 -7.54 28.72 -1.64
N GLY A 237 -7.04 29.93 -1.89
CA GLY A 237 -5.69 30.36 -1.50
C GLY A 237 -5.36 30.22 0.00
N GLN A 238 -6.36 30.09 0.89
CA GLN A 238 -6.14 29.82 2.31
C GLN A 238 -5.46 28.46 2.55
N ALA A 239 -5.55 27.51 1.62
CA ALA A 239 -4.80 26.26 1.68
C ALA A 239 -3.28 26.50 1.67
N ASP A 240 -2.81 27.46 0.86
CA ASP A 240 -1.39 27.84 0.82
C ASP A 240 -0.95 28.55 2.11
N VAL A 241 -1.86 29.29 2.76
CA VAL A 241 -1.61 29.91 4.07
C VAL A 241 -1.38 28.85 5.16
N TRP A 242 -2.17 27.78 5.16
CA TRP A 242 -1.94 26.65 6.06
C TRP A 242 -0.55 26.03 5.83
N ALA A 243 -0.20 25.80 4.56
CA ALA A 243 1.11 25.27 4.19
C ALA A 243 2.27 26.20 4.63
N LEU A 244 2.10 27.53 4.54
CA LEU A 244 3.04 28.50 5.11
C LEU A 244 3.20 28.32 6.63
N GLY A 245 2.13 28.02 7.36
CA GLY A 245 2.19 27.69 8.79
C GLY A 245 2.99 26.43 9.08
N CYS A 246 2.80 25.38 8.27
CA CYS A 246 3.59 24.15 8.35
C CYS A 246 5.09 24.40 8.08
N ILE A 247 5.41 25.20 7.06
CA ILE A 247 6.78 25.60 6.73
C ILE A 247 7.40 26.40 7.89
N LEU A 248 6.70 27.41 8.42
CA LEU A 248 7.19 28.23 9.54
C LEU A 248 7.50 27.36 10.77
N TYR A 249 6.60 26.46 11.13
CA TYR A 249 6.81 25.52 12.23
C TYR A 249 8.05 24.64 11.96
N TYR A 250 8.15 24.08 10.75
CA TYR A 250 9.28 23.24 10.37
C TYR A 250 10.62 23.99 10.41
N LEU A 251 10.67 25.25 9.97
CA LEU A 251 11.88 26.08 10.04
C LEU A 251 12.30 26.39 11.49
N CYS A 252 11.35 26.50 12.42
CA CYS A 252 11.64 26.72 13.84
C CYS A 252 12.17 25.44 14.51
N TYR A 253 11.51 24.30 14.29
CA TYR A 253 11.73 23.09 15.10
C TYR A 253 12.44 21.96 14.37
N LEU A 254 12.71 22.10 13.05
CA LEU A 254 13.21 21.04 12.16
C LEU A 254 12.37 19.75 12.23
N LYS A 255 11.08 19.95 12.54
CA LYS A 255 10.09 18.94 12.85
C LYS A 255 8.77 19.41 12.25
N HIS A 256 8.04 18.54 11.57
CA HIS A 256 6.74 18.92 11.00
C HIS A 256 5.69 19.05 12.13
N PRO A 257 4.75 20.02 12.10
CA PRO A 257 3.73 20.15 13.15
C PRO A 257 2.82 18.93 13.26
N PHE A 258 2.65 18.23 12.14
CA PHE A 258 1.84 17.02 12.01
C PHE A 258 2.72 15.87 11.48
N GLU A 259 3.71 15.43 12.26
CA GLU A 259 4.48 14.21 11.93
C GLU A 259 3.53 13.03 11.69
N ASP A 260 3.92 12.14 10.78
CA ASP A 260 3.15 10.98 10.30
C ASP A 260 1.84 11.31 9.55
N SER A 261 1.58 12.58 9.21
CA SER A 261 0.40 13.01 8.41
C SER A 261 -0.94 12.47 8.92
N ALA A 262 -1.10 12.30 10.24
CA ALA A 262 -2.34 11.82 10.82
C ALA A 262 -3.48 12.80 10.48
N LYS A 263 -4.36 12.44 9.53
CA LYS A 263 -5.50 13.25 9.06
C LYS A 263 -6.27 13.90 10.20
N LEU A 264 -6.53 13.15 11.28
CA LEU A 264 -7.16 13.66 12.49
C LEU A 264 -6.42 14.81 13.17
N ARG A 265 -5.08 14.82 13.20
CA ARG A 265 -4.33 15.93 13.80
C ARG A 265 -4.41 17.19 12.95
N ILE A 266 -4.43 17.04 11.62
CA ILE A 266 -4.62 18.16 10.69
C ILE A 266 -6.05 18.71 10.83
N ILE A 267 -7.07 17.86 10.73
CA ILE A 267 -8.49 18.26 10.85
C ILE A 267 -8.77 18.96 12.17
N ASN A 268 -8.20 18.49 13.28
CA ASN A 268 -8.40 19.09 14.59
C ASN A 268 -7.41 20.23 14.91
N GLY A 269 -6.48 20.57 14.01
CA GLY A 269 -5.40 21.54 14.29
C GLY A 269 -4.55 21.18 15.50
N ASN A 270 -4.36 19.88 15.77
CA ASN A 270 -3.71 19.36 16.98
C ASN A 270 -2.18 19.24 16.80
N TYR A 271 -1.48 20.36 16.96
CA TYR A 271 -0.02 20.46 17.07
C TYR A 271 0.37 21.06 18.43
N ALA A 272 1.62 20.89 18.84
CA ALA A 272 2.12 21.42 20.10
C ALA A 272 3.33 22.33 19.85
N ILE A 273 3.26 23.56 20.35
CA ILE A 273 4.42 24.45 20.43
C ILE A 273 5.12 24.15 21.76
N PRO A 274 6.46 23.96 21.80
CA PRO A 274 7.18 23.69 23.05
C PRO A 274 6.97 24.79 24.09
N THR A 275 6.63 24.42 25.33
CA THR A 275 6.21 25.35 26.40
C THR A 275 7.33 26.27 26.92
N ASN A 276 8.61 25.93 26.69
CA ASN A 276 9.78 26.70 27.13
C ASN A 276 10.61 27.22 25.94
N ASP A 277 9.98 27.50 24.80
CA ASP A 277 10.68 28.03 23.63
C ASP A 277 10.87 29.55 23.69
N GLY A 278 12.00 29.98 24.27
CA GLY A 278 12.40 31.40 24.26
C GLY A 278 13.03 31.88 22.94
N LYS A 279 13.38 30.98 22.02
CA LYS A 279 14.07 31.36 20.77
C LYS A 279 13.09 31.80 19.70
N TYR A 280 12.03 31.01 19.47
CA TYR A 280 11.04 31.27 18.42
C TYR A 280 9.70 31.80 18.93
N GLU A 281 9.65 32.26 20.19
CA GLU A 281 8.46 32.89 20.79
C GLU A 281 7.81 33.96 19.90
N CYS A 282 8.64 34.78 19.22
CA CYS A 282 8.15 35.82 18.31
C CYS A 282 7.33 35.28 17.11
N PHE A 283 7.44 33.99 16.78
CA PHE A 283 6.69 33.36 15.70
C PHE A 283 5.47 32.58 16.18
N HIS A 284 5.26 32.42 17.49
CA HIS A 284 4.18 31.57 18.01
C HIS A 284 2.79 32.07 17.60
N GLU A 285 2.58 33.38 17.57
CA GLU A 285 1.30 33.95 17.12
C GLU A 285 1.09 33.74 15.61
N LEU A 286 2.15 33.86 14.81
CA LEU A 286 2.12 33.56 13.37
C LEU A 286 1.79 32.08 13.12
N ILE A 287 2.42 31.16 13.85
CA ILE A 287 2.11 29.72 13.77
C ILE A 287 0.64 29.48 14.12
N ARG A 288 0.15 30.09 15.21
CA ARG A 288 -1.25 29.91 15.64
C ARG A 288 -2.26 30.47 14.65
N GLY A 289 -2.00 31.64 14.08
CA GLY A 289 -2.91 32.27 13.12
C GLY A 289 -2.89 31.63 11.73
N THR A 290 -1.78 31.02 11.32
CA THR A 290 -1.68 30.29 10.04
C THR A 290 -2.23 28.86 10.13
N LEU A 291 -2.15 28.21 11.30
CA LEU A 291 -2.66 26.85 11.54
C LEU A 291 -4.04 26.84 12.22
N LYS A 292 -4.92 27.79 11.85
CA LYS A 292 -6.34 27.77 12.19
C LYS A 292 -7.09 26.80 11.27
N VAL A 293 -7.92 25.95 11.87
CA VAL A 293 -8.71 24.94 11.14
C VAL A 293 -9.70 25.61 10.20
N ASP A 294 -10.51 26.54 10.73
CA ASP A 294 -11.42 27.35 9.93
C ASP A 294 -10.61 28.33 9.04
N PRO A 295 -10.70 28.22 7.70
CA PRO A 295 -9.95 29.11 6.80
C PRO A 295 -10.40 30.57 6.87
N SER A 296 -11.59 30.87 7.40
CA SER A 296 -12.06 32.25 7.61
C SER A 296 -11.44 32.92 8.83
N GLU A 297 -11.06 32.15 9.85
CA GLU A 297 -10.29 32.62 11.02
C GLU A 297 -8.77 32.64 10.77
N ARG A 298 -8.32 31.97 9.71
CA ARG A 298 -6.91 31.86 9.36
C ARG A 298 -6.39 33.18 8.82
N PHE A 299 -5.16 33.54 9.20
CA PHE A 299 -4.51 34.77 8.75
C PHE A 299 -4.51 34.90 7.24
N ARG A 300 -4.65 36.13 6.75
CA ARG A 300 -4.40 36.45 5.35
C ARG A 300 -2.91 36.61 5.12
N VAL A 301 -2.51 36.53 3.86
CA VAL A 301 -1.12 36.77 3.45
C VAL A 301 -0.62 38.17 3.87
N SER A 302 -1.50 39.18 3.87
CA SER A 302 -1.21 40.52 4.39
C SER A 302 -0.80 40.49 5.86
N ASP A 303 -1.59 39.79 6.69
CA ASP A 303 -1.40 39.74 8.14
C ASP A 303 -0.06 39.09 8.49
N ILE A 304 0.32 38.04 7.74
CA ILE A 304 1.62 37.37 7.89
C ILE A 304 2.76 38.34 7.58
N LEU A 305 2.68 39.07 6.47
CA LEU A 305 3.71 40.01 6.05
C LEU A 305 3.88 41.17 7.04
N GLU A 306 2.78 41.74 7.52
CA GLU A 306 2.78 42.82 8.51
C GLU A 306 3.44 42.37 9.82
N ARG A 307 3.09 41.19 10.32
CA ARG A 307 3.66 40.63 11.55
C ARG A 307 5.13 40.27 11.39
N LEU A 308 5.53 39.70 10.26
CA LEU A 308 6.94 39.48 9.95
C LEU A 308 7.72 40.81 9.90
N ALA A 309 7.18 41.84 9.25
CA ALA A 309 7.80 43.16 9.20
C ALA A 309 8.00 43.74 10.62
N ALA A 310 6.98 43.68 11.47
CA ALA A 310 7.06 44.12 12.87
C ALA A 310 8.14 43.37 13.67
N ILE A 311 8.29 42.06 13.47
CA ILE A 311 9.37 41.25 14.08
C ILE A 311 10.75 41.74 13.61
N GLY A 312 10.90 42.02 12.32
CA GLY A 312 12.16 42.50 11.73
C GLY A 312 12.56 43.88 12.25
N GLU A 313 11.61 44.79 12.36
CA GLU A 313 11.82 46.13 12.92
C GLU A 313 12.21 46.07 14.40
N THR A 314 11.47 45.29 15.20
CA THR A 314 11.71 45.15 16.64
C THR A 314 13.08 44.53 16.94
N LYS A 315 13.54 43.58 16.10
CA LYS A 315 14.80 42.86 16.29
C LYS A 315 15.97 43.39 15.46
N GLY A 316 15.76 44.44 14.66
CA GLY A 316 16.83 45.17 13.95
C GLY A 316 17.47 44.43 12.76
N PHE A 317 16.73 43.63 12.00
CA PHE A 317 17.27 42.94 10.81
C PHE A 317 16.38 43.08 9.56
N SER A 318 17.01 43.09 8.37
CA SER A 318 16.32 43.30 7.09
C SER A 318 15.78 42.00 6.49
N MET A 319 14.46 41.93 6.27
CA MET A 319 13.79 40.79 5.62
C MET A 319 14.05 40.68 4.12
N LYS A 320 14.49 41.78 3.50
CA LYS A 320 14.80 41.85 2.07
C LYS A 320 16.25 41.47 1.76
N ALA A 321 17.06 41.23 2.77
CA ALA A 321 18.45 40.83 2.59
C ALA A 321 18.57 39.38 2.09
N PRO A 322 19.71 39.01 1.47
CA PRO A 322 20.06 37.61 1.21
C PRO A 322 20.04 36.77 2.49
N ILE A 323 19.63 35.51 2.37
CA ILE A 323 19.66 34.56 3.48
C ILE A 323 21.11 34.16 3.74
N GLN A 324 21.56 34.39 4.97
CA GLN A 324 22.88 33.95 5.42
C GLN A 324 22.86 32.47 5.83
N ILE A 325 22.76 31.55 4.87
CA ILE A 325 22.79 30.10 5.11
C ILE A 325 23.84 29.43 4.22
N GLU A 326 24.50 28.38 4.73
CA GLU A 326 25.43 27.58 3.93
C GLU A 326 24.66 26.75 2.90
N CYS A 327 25.03 26.90 1.62
CA CYS A 327 24.33 26.27 0.51
C CYS A 327 25.24 25.30 -0.23
N LYS A 328 24.67 24.18 -0.68
CA LYS A 328 25.33 23.27 -1.62
C LYS A 328 25.25 23.88 -3.02
N LYS A 329 26.28 24.64 -3.42
CA LYS A 329 26.34 25.24 -4.75
C LYS A 329 26.27 24.18 -5.84
N ILE A 330 25.47 24.42 -6.87
CA ILE A 330 25.45 23.56 -8.06
C ILE A 330 26.81 23.71 -8.76
N ASP A 331 27.64 22.67 -8.70
CA ASP A 331 28.96 22.69 -9.36
C ASP A 331 28.81 22.73 -10.88
N LEU A 332 29.23 23.84 -11.52
CA LEU A 332 29.12 24.04 -12.96
C LEU A 332 30.36 23.54 -13.73
N THR A 333 31.38 23.00 -13.05
CA THR A 333 32.74 22.87 -13.60
C THR A 333 33.14 21.50 -14.15
N THR A 334 32.24 20.53 -14.29
CA THR A 334 32.62 19.22 -14.88
C THR A 334 32.63 19.26 -16.43
N PRO A 335 33.78 19.10 -17.11
CA PRO A 335 33.82 18.99 -18.57
C PRO A 335 33.36 17.59 -19.00
N VAL A 336 32.56 17.53 -20.06
CA VAL A 336 32.18 16.28 -20.73
C VAL A 336 33.44 15.69 -21.39
N HIS A 337 33.90 14.52 -20.95
CA HIS A 337 34.95 13.78 -21.64
C HIS A 337 34.48 13.44 -23.07
N GLN A 338 35.18 13.98 -24.08
CA GLN A 338 35.02 13.58 -25.47
C GLN A 338 35.54 12.15 -25.67
N PRO A 339 34.86 11.28 -26.45
CA PRO A 339 35.41 10.00 -26.85
C PRO A 339 36.41 10.21 -28.00
N GLU A 340 37.69 9.96 -27.74
CA GLU A 340 38.70 9.93 -28.81
C GLU A 340 38.55 8.68 -29.68
N SER A 341 38.53 8.93 -30.99
CA SER A 341 38.44 7.96 -32.08
C SER A 341 39.75 7.20 -32.30
N ASN A 342 39.65 5.88 -32.46
CA ASN A 342 40.72 4.97 -32.88
C ASN A 342 41.38 5.38 -34.21
N GLY A 343 42.71 5.22 -34.31
CA GLY A 343 43.43 5.45 -35.57
C GLY A 343 44.91 5.09 -35.63
N ARG A 344 45.23 3.78 -35.61
CA ARG A 344 46.20 3.06 -36.47
C ARG A 344 47.75 3.18 -36.32
N LEU A 345 48.32 1.95 -36.32
CA LEU A 345 49.50 1.41 -37.03
C LEU A 345 50.89 1.45 -36.38
N GLY A 346 51.50 0.25 -36.27
CA GLY A 346 52.93 0.05 -36.09
C GLY A 346 53.31 -1.36 -35.62
N GLU A 347 53.43 -2.32 -36.55
CA GLU A 347 54.07 -3.62 -36.32
C GLU A 347 55.59 -3.46 -36.07
N ARG A 348 56.17 -4.24 -35.13
CA ARG A 348 57.25 -5.23 -35.40
C ARG A 348 57.85 -5.89 -34.13
N ARG A 349 57.78 -7.23 -34.14
CA ARG A 349 58.79 -8.28 -33.84
C ARG A 349 59.40 -8.49 -32.43
N SER A 350 59.14 -9.73 -31.97
CA SER A 350 60.04 -10.78 -31.41
C SER A 350 60.76 -10.58 -30.07
N GLY A 351 60.41 -11.44 -29.11
CA GLY A 351 61.22 -11.81 -27.95
C GLY A 351 60.36 -12.52 -26.89
N ALA A 352 60.50 -13.85 -26.74
CA ALA A 352 59.93 -14.62 -25.63
C ALA A 352 60.93 -14.67 -24.45
N PRO A 353 60.60 -15.33 -23.33
CA PRO A 353 59.59 -14.98 -22.33
C PRO A 353 60.25 -14.76 -20.96
N ASP A 354 59.62 -14.02 -20.03
CA ASP A 354 60.02 -14.10 -18.62
C ASP A 354 58.84 -14.17 -17.66
N ARG A 355 58.95 -15.14 -16.76
CA ARG A 355 57.96 -15.61 -15.78
C ARG A 355 58.06 -14.72 -14.53
N PRO A 356 56.96 -14.14 -14.01
CA PRO A 356 56.99 -13.54 -12.69
C PRO A 356 56.89 -14.63 -11.59
N PRO A 357 57.57 -14.44 -10.44
CA PRO A 357 57.70 -15.46 -9.40
C PRO A 357 56.43 -15.60 -8.55
N ALA A 358 56.31 -16.78 -7.93
CA ALA A 358 55.24 -17.20 -7.05
C ALA A 358 55.14 -16.34 -5.77
N ARG A 359 53.90 -16.07 -5.36
CA ARG A 359 53.53 -15.38 -4.12
C ARG A 359 53.71 -16.33 -2.90
N PRO A 360 54.21 -15.87 -1.74
CA PRO A 360 54.29 -16.69 -0.53
C PRO A 360 52.89 -16.92 0.09
N PRO A 361 52.69 -18.03 0.85
CA PRO A 361 51.42 -18.36 1.48
C PRO A 361 51.13 -17.45 2.69
N ALA A 362 49.86 -17.11 2.88
CA ALA A 362 49.37 -16.31 4.01
C ALA A 362 49.43 -17.09 5.35
N PRO A 363 49.68 -16.43 6.49
CA PRO A 363 49.65 -17.07 7.81
C PRO A 363 48.21 -17.39 8.25
N ARG A 364 48.06 -18.55 8.91
CA ARG A 364 46.81 -19.07 9.49
C ARG A 364 46.41 -18.27 10.73
N SER A 365 45.18 -17.75 10.76
CA SER A 365 44.57 -17.17 11.96
C SER A 365 43.94 -18.25 12.85
N PRO A 366 43.99 -18.12 14.19
CA PRO A 366 43.48 -19.12 15.13
C PRO A 366 41.94 -19.10 15.27
N VAL A 367 41.39 -20.27 15.59
CA VAL A 367 39.97 -20.59 15.80
C VAL A 367 39.40 -19.88 17.04
N PRO A 368 38.21 -19.26 16.99
CA PRO A 368 37.57 -18.70 18.19
C PRO A 368 36.93 -19.80 19.05
N GLN A 369 37.27 -19.83 20.34
CA GLN A 369 36.61 -20.66 21.36
C GLN A 369 35.26 -20.05 21.77
N ARG A 370 34.30 -20.93 22.06
CA ARG A 370 32.91 -20.62 22.44
C ARG A 370 32.83 -20.07 23.89
N PRO A 371 32.05 -19.02 24.18
CA PRO A 371 31.80 -18.55 25.55
C PRO A 371 30.86 -19.50 26.33
N PRO A 372 30.97 -19.59 27.68
CA PRO A 372 30.11 -20.44 28.50
C PRO A 372 28.68 -19.88 28.65
N GLN A 373 27.71 -20.77 28.83
CA GLN A 373 26.29 -20.46 29.01
C GLN A 373 26.01 -19.78 30.37
N PRO A 374 25.10 -18.79 30.43
CA PRO A 374 24.63 -18.24 31.71
C PRO A 374 23.66 -19.21 32.41
N GLN A 375 23.89 -19.40 33.71
CA GLN A 375 23.09 -20.21 34.63
C GLN A 375 21.72 -19.56 34.94
N ARG A 376 20.72 -20.42 35.16
CA ARG A 376 19.33 -20.10 35.48
C ARG A 376 19.18 -19.77 36.98
N PRO A 377 18.49 -18.69 37.40
CA PRO A 377 18.13 -18.51 38.80
C PRO A 377 16.92 -19.40 39.20
N PRO A 378 16.80 -19.79 40.49
CA PRO A 378 15.75 -20.68 41.00
C PRO A 378 14.39 -19.98 41.20
N PRO A 379 13.27 -20.72 41.38
CA PRO A 379 11.92 -20.15 41.44
C PRO A 379 11.60 -19.57 42.83
N PRO A 380 10.70 -18.56 42.93
CA PRO A 380 10.18 -18.11 44.22
C PRO A 380 9.03 -18.99 44.69
N GLY A 381 9.11 -19.44 45.96
CA GLY A 381 8.04 -20.10 46.69
C GLY A 381 7.20 -19.12 47.52
N SER A 382 5.88 -19.41 47.56
CA SER A 382 4.88 -19.23 48.63
C SER A 382 4.98 -18.08 49.66
N HIS A 383 3.89 -17.29 49.71
CA HIS A 383 3.22 -16.55 50.80
C HIS A 383 3.48 -17.01 52.27
N PRO A 384 3.16 -16.22 53.36
CA PRO A 384 2.08 -15.21 53.43
C PRO A 384 2.27 -13.95 54.35
N GLN A 385 1.30 -13.01 54.16
CA GLN A 385 0.55 -12.24 55.18
C GLN A 385 1.08 -10.96 55.88
N HIS A 386 0.15 -9.98 55.86
CA HIS A 386 -0.18 -8.91 56.83
C HIS A 386 0.46 -7.50 56.79
N GLY A 387 -0.43 -6.49 56.80
CA GLY A 387 -0.23 -5.14 57.37
C GLY A 387 -0.09 -4.01 56.34
N VAL A 388 -1.16 -3.33 55.89
CA VAL A 388 -1.82 -2.15 56.51
C VAL A 388 -0.99 -0.85 56.44
N VAL A 389 -1.49 0.08 55.60
CA VAL A 389 -1.53 1.57 55.73
C VAL A 389 -0.22 2.37 55.72
N GLY A 390 -0.19 3.43 54.90
CA GLY A 390 0.65 4.60 55.17
C GLY A 390 0.95 5.48 53.96
N GLN A 391 0.38 6.68 53.95
CA GLN A 391 0.53 7.72 52.93
C GLN A 391 1.94 8.36 52.88
N SER A 392 2.13 9.16 51.82
CA SER A 392 2.81 10.47 51.77
C SER A 392 4.26 10.54 51.24
N GLN A 393 4.33 11.09 50.02
CA GLN A 393 5.01 12.33 49.60
C GLN A 393 6.53 12.56 49.79
N GLN A 394 7.07 13.14 48.69
CA GLN A 394 8.17 14.12 48.55
C GLN A 394 9.58 13.64 48.15
N GLN A 395 9.85 13.88 46.85
CA GLN A 395 10.97 14.67 46.29
C GLN A 395 12.37 14.55 46.92
N THR A 396 13.36 14.21 46.11
CA THR A 396 14.43 15.16 45.67
C THR A 396 15.39 14.54 44.63
N SER A 397 15.49 15.25 43.50
CA SER A 397 16.66 15.62 42.69
C SER A 397 17.86 14.67 42.39
N ALA A 398 18.15 14.63 41.08
CA ALA A 398 19.43 14.91 40.41
C ALA A 398 20.34 13.76 39.93
N GLY A 399 20.84 13.95 38.69
CA GLY A 399 21.92 13.22 38.02
C GLY A 399 21.40 12.25 36.95
N GLY A 400 21.52 12.46 35.63
CA GLY A 400 22.51 13.19 34.85
C GLY A 400 23.36 12.20 34.06
N GLY A 401 23.27 12.24 32.73
CA GLY A 401 24.36 11.78 31.84
C GLY A 401 24.19 10.43 31.13
N GLY A 402 23.70 10.51 29.89
CA GLY A 402 24.46 10.14 28.68
C GLY A 402 24.94 8.70 28.47
N LEU A 403 24.56 8.13 27.33
CA LEU A 403 25.37 7.15 26.59
C LEU A 403 25.03 7.22 25.09
N PHE A 404 25.59 8.22 24.41
CA PHE A 404 26.03 8.08 23.02
C PHE A 404 27.55 8.00 23.06
N SER A 405 28.14 6.92 22.54
CA SER A 405 29.23 7.02 21.56
C SER A 405 29.73 5.66 21.09
N SER A 406 29.89 5.59 19.76
CA SER A 406 30.92 4.85 19.04
C SER A 406 30.66 3.39 18.66
N ILE A 407 30.34 3.16 17.38
CA ILE A 407 31.42 2.90 16.41
C ILE A 407 31.06 3.48 15.03
N LYS A 408 32.07 4.11 14.45
CA LYS A 408 32.15 4.85 13.20
C LYS A 408 33.05 4.03 12.27
N GLY A 409 32.66 3.89 11.01
CA GLY A 409 33.57 3.47 9.95
C GLY A 409 33.07 2.30 9.11
N TYR A 410 32.37 2.59 8.02
CA TYR A 410 32.79 2.20 6.67
C TYR A 410 32.07 3.11 5.68
N SER A 411 32.85 3.92 4.97
CA SER A 411 32.44 4.72 3.82
C SER A 411 32.51 3.82 2.58
N GLY A 412 31.53 3.91 1.68
CA GLY A 412 31.64 3.35 0.33
C GLY A 412 30.36 2.73 -0.22
N SER A 413 29.63 3.52 -1.01
CA SER A 413 28.84 3.09 -2.16
C SER A 413 27.68 2.12 -1.94
N ILE A 414 26.52 2.61 -1.49
CA ILE A 414 25.21 2.01 -1.80
C ILE A 414 24.20 3.15 -1.85
N PHE A 415 23.62 3.45 -3.03
CA PHE A 415 22.23 3.88 -3.29
C PHE A 415 22.11 4.39 -4.75
N LYS A 416 22.23 3.46 -5.71
CA LYS A 416 21.28 3.43 -6.84
C LYS A 416 20.08 2.62 -6.33
N ASN A 417 18.86 3.07 -6.62
CA ASN A 417 17.54 2.54 -6.19
C ASN A 417 16.86 3.22 -5.00
N ILE A 418 16.68 4.55 -5.04
CA ILE A 418 15.72 5.25 -4.16
C ILE A 418 14.48 5.78 -4.90
N LYS A 419 14.25 5.40 -6.17
CA LYS A 419 13.06 5.86 -6.91
C LYS A 419 12.00 4.78 -7.17
N ASP A 420 12.40 3.52 -7.31
CA ASP A 420 11.42 2.42 -7.47
C ASP A 420 10.70 2.03 -6.17
N THR A 421 11.24 2.44 -5.02
CA THR A 421 10.54 2.27 -3.73
C THR A 421 9.51 3.39 -3.53
N SER A 422 9.77 4.59 -4.04
CA SER A 422 8.92 5.77 -3.87
C SER A 422 7.62 5.71 -4.68
N SER A 423 7.61 5.11 -5.86
CA SER A 423 6.39 5.01 -6.69
C SER A 423 5.39 3.99 -6.14
N LYS A 424 5.88 2.86 -5.59
CA LYS A 424 5.02 1.86 -4.91
C LYS A 424 4.65 2.29 -3.49
N VAL A 425 5.51 3.05 -2.82
CA VAL A 425 5.22 3.68 -1.52
C VAL A 425 4.25 4.85 -1.68
N MET A 426 4.30 5.66 -2.75
CA MET A 426 3.35 6.77 -2.98
C MET A 426 1.93 6.28 -3.26
N GLN A 427 1.77 5.14 -3.95
CA GLN A 427 0.45 4.52 -4.13
C GLN A 427 -0.09 3.94 -2.82
N THR A 428 0.79 3.53 -1.90
CA THR A 428 0.45 3.05 -0.54
C THR A 428 0.21 4.21 0.44
N VAL A 429 0.92 5.32 0.28
CA VAL A 429 0.82 6.52 1.12
C VAL A 429 -0.41 7.33 0.76
N SER A 430 -0.85 7.35 -0.51
CA SER A 430 -2.15 7.95 -0.89
C SER A 430 -3.34 7.28 -0.18
N GLN A 431 -3.20 6.00 0.22
CA GLN A 431 -4.19 5.25 1.00
C GLN A 431 -4.06 5.42 2.53
N SER A 432 -2.99 6.07 3.01
CA SER A 432 -2.72 6.26 4.45
C SER A 432 -3.23 7.59 5.03
N ILE A 433 -3.68 8.50 4.16
CA ILE A 433 -3.97 9.91 4.50
C ILE A 433 -5.45 10.12 4.84
N THR A 434 -6.24 9.05 4.90
CA THR A 434 -7.69 9.09 5.17
C THR A 434 -8.08 8.52 6.53
N ARG A 435 -7.26 8.63 7.60
CA ARG A 435 -7.73 8.23 8.93
C ARG A 435 -8.59 9.28 9.62
N THR A 436 -9.87 9.34 9.25
CA THR A 436 -10.97 9.04 10.20
C THR A 436 -11.55 7.65 9.96
N ASP A 437 -11.32 7.06 8.79
CA ASP A 437 -11.76 5.70 8.51
C ASP A 437 -10.61 4.74 8.82
N LEU A 438 -10.60 4.27 10.07
CA LEU A 438 -10.03 2.96 10.32
C LEU A 438 -10.70 1.96 9.38
N ASP A 439 -9.93 1.01 8.85
CA ASP A 439 -10.47 -0.08 8.05
C ASP A 439 -11.21 -1.06 8.99
N LEU A 440 -12.39 -0.63 9.42
CA LEU A 440 -13.36 -1.28 10.30
C LEU A 440 -14.70 -1.21 9.58
N SER A 441 -15.21 -2.36 9.13
CA SER A 441 -16.51 -2.46 8.47
C SER A 441 -17.48 -3.19 9.37
N HIS A 442 -18.60 -2.54 9.71
CA HIS A 442 -19.72 -3.21 10.36
C HIS A 442 -20.43 -4.12 9.34
N ILE A 443 -20.20 -5.42 9.44
CA ILE A 443 -20.92 -6.42 8.65
C ILE A 443 -22.37 -6.45 9.14
N THR A 444 -22.54 -6.54 10.45
CA THR A 444 -23.79 -6.22 11.17
C THR A 444 -23.48 -5.18 12.25
N SER A 445 -24.50 -4.71 12.96
CA SER A 445 -24.33 -3.84 14.13
C SER A 445 -23.48 -4.47 15.24
N ARG A 446 -23.38 -5.82 15.28
CA ARG A 446 -22.66 -6.57 16.33
C ARG A 446 -21.42 -7.31 15.85
N VAL A 447 -21.17 -7.33 14.54
CA VAL A 447 -20.04 -8.02 13.93
C VAL A 447 -19.25 -7.04 13.06
N ILE A 448 -18.01 -6.78 13.48
CA ILE A 448 -17.07 -5.92 12.78
C ILE A 448 -16.01 -6.79 12.10
N ALA A 449 -15.66 -6.45 10.86
CA ALA A 449 -14.52 -6.99 10.14
C ALA A 449 -13.48 -5.87 9.93
N MET A 450 -12.20 -6.13 10.17
CA MET A 450 -11.14 -5.13 10.05
C MET A 450 -9.81 -5.71 9.54
N SER A 451 -8.89 -4.84 9.10
CA SER A 451 -7.48 -5.23 8.89
C SER A 451 -6.69 -5.27 10.19
N TYR A 452 -5.51 -5.90 10.11
CA TYR A 452 -4.64 -6.12 11.25
C TYR A 452 -4.28 -4.82 11.99
N PRO A 453 -4.44 -4.78 13.32
CA PRO A 453 -4.01 -3.65 14.14
C PRO A 453 -2.48 -3.67 14.29
N ALA A 454 -1.81 -2.86 13.46
CA ALA A 454 -0.36 -2.77 13.38
C ALA A 454 0.25 -1.76 14.36
N GLU A 455 1.53 -2.00 14.67
CA GLU A 455 2.40 -1.14 15.47
C GLU A 455 3.60 -0.67 14.62
N GLY A 456 4.19 0.47 14.98
CA GLY A 456 5.40 0.99 14.34
C GLY A 456 5.21 1.31 12.86
N LEU A 457 6.24 1.11 12.02
CA LEU A 457 6.17 1.47 10.60
C LEU A 457 5.03 0.79 9.83
N GLU A 458 4.51 -0.35 10.29
CA GLU A 458 3.42 -1.06 9.61
C GLU A 458 2.05 -0.39 9.78
N SER A 459 1.87 0.47 10.78
CA SER A 459 0.63 1.23 10.97
C SER A 459 0.43 2.34 9.95
N ALA A 460 1.46 2.62 9.15
CA ALA A 460 1.39 3.55 8.03
C ALA A 460 0.46 3.04 6.90
N TYR A 461 0.25 1.74 6.76
CA TYR A 461 -0.60 1.16 5.72
C TYR A 461 -1.62 0.13 6.26
N ARG A 462 -1.71 -0.02 7.58
CA ARG A 462 -2.70 -0.85 8.30
C ARG A 462 -3.19 -0.13 9.54
N ASN A 463 -4.34 -0.54 10.08
CA ASN A 463 -4.95 0.07 11.27
C ASN A 463 -3.93 0.26 12.40
N HIS A 464 -3.76 1.49 12.91
CA HIS A 464 -2.91 1.70 14.08
C HIS A 464 -3.60 1.11 15.31
N VAL A 465 -2.90 0.28 16.08
CA VAL A 465 -3.50 -0.48 17.19
C VAL A 465 -4.20 0.41 18.23
N GLU A 466 -3.60 1.56 18.57
CA GLU A 466 -4.17 2.50 19.55
C GLU A 466 -5.41 3.23 19.01
N ASP A 467 -5.51 3.43 17.69
CA ASP A 467 -6.68 4.07 17.08
C ASP A 467 -7.86 3.08 17.09
N VAL A 468 -7.61 1.81 16.74
CA VAL A 468 -8.60 0.73 16.85
C VAL A 468 -9.09 0.62 18.28
N LYS A 469 -8.17 0.65 19.25
CA LYS A 469 -8.52 0.65 20.67
C LYS A 469 -9.40 1.84 21.02
N ALA A 470 -9.02 3.05 20.63
CA ALA A 470 -9.77 4.27 20.95
C ALA A 470 -11.19 4.23 20.39
N VAL A 471 -11.38 3.73 19.16
CA VAL A 471 -12.71 3.61 18.55
C VAL A 471 -13.56 2.54 19.24
N LEU A 472 -12.99 1.37 19.53
CA LEU A 472 -13.71 0.29 20.20
C LEU A 472 -14.02 0.64 21.66
N ASP A 473 -13.10 1.24 22.40
CA ASP A 473 -13.33 1.71 23.76
C ASP A 473 -14.32 2.88 23.76
N GLY A 474 -14.24 3.81 22.81
CA GLY A 474 -15.16 4.96 22.74
C GLY A 474 -16.62 4.58 22.46
N ARG A 475 -16.88 3.52 21.69
CA ARG A 475 -18.24 3.10 21.29
C ARG A 475 -18.75 1.89 22.07
N HIS A 476 -17.85 0.99 22.47
CA HIS A 476 -18.18 -0.32 23.01
C HIS A 476 -17.34 -0.66 24.26
N MET A 477 -16.95 0.35 25.06
CA MET A 477 -16.22 0.15 26.31
C MET A 477 -16.83 -1.00 27.12
N GLY A 478 -16.03 -1.97 27.55
CA GLY A 478 -16.58 -3.10 28.32
C GLY A 478 -17.18 -4.24 27.48
N HIS A 479 -17.56 -4.01 26.22
CA HIS A 479 -18.47 -4.86 25.47
C HIS A 479 -17.94 -5.33 24.11
N TYR A 480 -16.62 -5.36 23.87
CA TYR A 480 -16.05 -5.97 22.65
C TYR A 480 -15.01 -7.04 22.96
N VAL A 481 -14.88 -7.99 22.04
CA VAL A 481 -13.77 -8.95 21.96
C VAL A 481 -13.21 -8.98 20.54
N ILE A 482 -11.91 -9.13 20.42
CA ILE A 482 -11.20 -9.20 19.13
C ILE A 482 -10.85 -10.65 18.82
N TYR A 483 -11.19 -11.11 17.62
CA TYR A 483 -10.77 -12.41 17.08
C TYR A 483 -9.65 -12.20 16.07
N ASN A 484 -8.44 -12.60 16.46
CA ASN A 484 -7.24 -12.53 15.64
C ASN A 484 -7.02 -13.84 14.87
N VAL A 485 -7.32 -13.85 13.58
CA VAL A 485 -7.08 -15.01 12.70
C VAL A 485 -5.91 -14.79 11.74
N SER A 486 -5.00 -13.86 12.06
CA SER A 486 -3.87 -13.49 11.20
C SER A 486 -2.66 -14.43 11.29
N GLY A 487 -2.57 -15.23 12.36
CA GLY A 487 -1.37 -16.03 12.68
C GLY A 487 -0.21 -15.22 13.24
N ARG A 488 -0.34 -13.88 13.30
CA ARG A 488 0.62 -12.97 13.94
C ARG A 488 0.03 -12.44 15.23
N GLN A 489 0.76 -12.60 16.32
CA GLN A 489 0.34 -12.13 17.64
C GLN A 489 0.84 -10.70 17.89
N TYR A 490 0.07 -9.97 18.69
CA TYR A 490 0.42 -8.67 19.25
C TYR A 490 0.05 -8.65 20.74
N HIS A 491 0.58 -7.68 21.49
CA HIS A 491 0.39 -7.63 22.94
C HIS A 491 -1.09 -7.40 23.28
N SER A 492 -1.77 -8.46 23.76
CA SER A 492 -3.21 -8.45 24.06
C SER A 492 -3.60 -7.49 25.19
N THR A 493 -2.64 -7.08 26.03
CA THR A 493 -2.83 -6.06 27.08
C THR A 493 -3.31 -4.71 26.53
N LYS A 494 -3.05 -4.41 25.25
CA LYS A 494 -3.54 -3.22 24.57
C LYS A 494 -5.07 -3.17 24.48
N PHE A 495 -5.71 -4.32 24.27
CA PHE A 495 -7.17 -4.45 24.27
C PHE A 495 -7.70 -5.02 25.58
N SER A 496 -7.05 -4.69 26.70
CA SER A 496 -7.45 -5.13 28.03
C SER A 496 -7.60 -6.67 28.13
N ALA A 497 -6.71 -7.41 27.45
CA ALA A 497 -6.71 -8.87 27.34
C ALA A 497 -7.95 -9.50 26.65
N ARG A 498 -8.68 -8.73 25.83
CA ARG A 498 -9.87 -9.20 25.10
C ARG A 498 -9.58 -9.67 23.68
N VAL A 499 -8.51 -10.43 23.51
CA VAL A 499 -8.11 -10.98 22.20
C VAL A 499 -8.19 -12.51 22.25
N VAL A 500 -8.96 -13.09 21.34
CA VAL A 500 -9.04 -14.53 21.09
C VAL A 500 -8.19 -14.86 19.86
N GLU A 501 -7.19 -15.70 20.06
CA GLU A 501 -6.23 -16.09 19.01
C GLU A 501 -6.73 -17.32 18.23
N GLY A 502 -6.90 -17.16 16.92
CA GLY A 502 -7.22 -18.26 16.00
C GLY A 502 -5.98 -19.00 15.50
N ASN A 503 -4.81 -18.34 15.47
CA ASN A 503 -3.52 -18.91 15.02
C ASN A 503 -3.55 -19.56 13.61
N TRP A 504 -4.31 -18.99 12.66
CA TRP A 504 -4.42 -19.56 11.31
C TRP A 504 -3.19 -19.27 10.45
N SER A 505 -2.77 -20.25 9.63
CA SER A 505 -1.70 -20.06 8.66
C SER A 505 -2.23 -19.32 7.41
N GLY A 506 -1.64 -18.18 7.06
CA GLY A 506 -2.13 -17.31 5.96
C GLY A 506 -2.06 -17.90 4.53
N LYS A 507 -1.67 -19.17 4.37
CA LYS A 507 -1.50 -19.85 3.06
C LYS A 507 -2.47 -21.02 2.82
N LYS A 508 -3.25 -21.43 3.82
CA LYS A 508 -4.20 -22.57 3.78
C LYS A 508 -5.55 -22.14 4.35
N SER A 509 -6.60 -22.93 4.11
CA SER A 509 -7.85 -22.77 4.87
C SER A 509 -7.63 -23.30 6.30
N SER A 510 -8.26 -22.66 7.29
CA SER A 510 -8.30 -23.20 8.66
C SER A 510 -8.88 -24.61 8.67
N THR A 511 -8.50 -25.42 9.67
CA THR A 511 -9.17 -26.69 9.93
C THR A 511 -10.65 -26.47 10.21
N LEU A 512 -11.49 -27.43 9.80
CA LEU A 512 -12.94 -27.33 9.97
C LEU A 512 -13.33 -27.24 11.45
N GLY A 513 -12.63 -27.99 12.31
CA GLY A 513 -12.82 -27.95 13.76
C GLY A 513 -12.53 -26.57 14.36
N ALA A 514 -11.41 -25.95 13.99
CA ALA A 514 -11.06 -24.61 14.49
C ALA A 514 -12.02 -23.53 13.98
N LEU A 515 -12.44 -23.64 12.70
CA LEU A 515 -13.39 -22.72 12.09
C LEU A 515 -14.75 -22.77 12.81
N TYR A 516 -15.28 -23.98 13.05
CA TYR A 516 -16.55 -24.18 13.76
C TYR A 516 -16.47 -23.72 15.23
N ASN A 517 -15.37 -24.04 15.92
CA ASN A 517 -15.15 -23.64 17.32
C ASN A 517 -15.14 -22.13 17.49
N LEU A 518 -14.42 -21.40 16.63
CA LEU A 518 -14.37 -19.93 16.70
C LEU A 518 -15.72 -19.30 16.37
N ALA A 519 -16.46 -19.84 15.40
CA ALA A 519 -17.83 -19.40 15.11
C ALA A 519 -18.76 -19.60 16.32
N CYS A 520 -18.67 -20.75 17.00
CA CYS A 520 -19.41 -21.01 18.25
C CYS A 520 -18.99 -20.06 19.38
N SER A 521 -17.70 -19.77 19.50
CA SER A 521 -17.16 -18.83 20.49
C SER A 521 -17.70 -17.41 20.28
N ILE A 522 -17.81 -16.96 19.02
CA ILE A 522 -18.44 -15.67 18.70
C ILE A 522 -19.90 -15.67 19.19
N TYR A 523 -20.65 -16.73 18.89
CA TYR A 523 -22.03 -16.88 19.35
C TYR A 523 -22.14 -16.78 20.88
N ASP A 524 -21.29 -17.53 21.60
CA ASP A 524 -21.23 -17.49 23.08
C ASP A 524 -21.00 -16.12 23.66
N TYR A 525 -20.11 -15.35 23.03
CA TYR A 525 -19.79 -14.02 23.51
C TYR A 525 -20.97 -13.07 23.30
N LEU A 526 -21.62 -13.14 22.13
CA LEU A 526 -22.73 -12.26 21.77
C LEU A 526 -24.01 -12.54 22.59
N ILE A 527 -24.26 -13.79 23.02
CA ILE A 527 -25.44 -14.09 23.85
C ILE A 527 -25.31 -13.63 25.30
N LYS A 528 -24.10 -13.39 25.80
CA LYS A 528 -23.87 -13.01 27.21
C LYS A 528 -24.43 -11.63 27.56
N ASP A 529 -24.39 -10.70 26.61
CA ASP A 529 -24.91 -9.34 26.78
C ASP A 529 -25.36 -8.79 25.42
N PRO A 530 -26.56 -8.21 25.28
CA PRO A 530 -27.02 -7.60 24.03
C PRO A 530 -26.13 -6.45 23.50
N LYS A 531 -25.35 -5.79 24.37
CA LYS A 531 -24.37 -4.75 23.98
C LYS A 531 -23.07 -5.33 23.41
N ASN A 532 -22.83 -6.63 23.60
CA ASN A 532 -21.60 -7.24 23.15
C ASN A 532 -21.47 -7.20 21.63
N ILE A 533 -20.28 -6.84 21.16
CA ILE A 533 -19.89 -6.88 19.76
C ILE A 533 -18.60 -7.67 19.58
N VAL A 534 -18.35 -8.18 18.38
CA VAL A 534 -17.08 -8.84 18.03
C VAL A 534 -16.38 -8.08 16.90
N ALA A 535 -15.06 -8.02 16.95
CA ALA A 535 -14.22 -7.53 15.85
C ALA A 535 -13.31 -8.65 15.35
N VAL A 536 -13.42 -9.01 14.09
CA VAL A 536 -12.64 -10.09 13.46
C VAL A 536 -11.61 -9.51 12.51
N HIS A 537 -10.37 -10.00 12.55
CA HIS A 537 -9.35 -9.55 11.62
C HIS A 537 -8.35 -10.64 11.22
N CYS A 538 -7.82 -10.52 10.00
CA CYS A 538 -6.59 -11.16 9.53
C CYS A 538 -5.57 -10.08 9.16
N MET A 539 -4.58 -10.40 8.32
CA MET A 539 -3.54 -9.43 7.92
C MET A 539 -4.08 -8.25 7.10
N ASP A 540 -5.04 -8.50 6.22
CA ASP A 540 -5.68 -7.55 5.30
C ASP A 540 -7.20 -7.42 5.51
N GLY A 541 -7.76 -8.19 6.44
CA GLY A 541 -9.19 -8.22 6.70
C GLY A 541 -10.04 -8.81 5.57
N LYS A 542 -9.47 -9.60 4.65
CA LYS A 542 -10.18 -10.20 3.51
C LYS A 542 -10.49 -11.68 3.75
N ALA A 543 -9.87 -12.59 3.00
CA ALA A 543 -10.28 -14.00 2.90
C ALA A 543 -10.47 -14.71 4.25
N SER A 544 -9.48 -14.70 5.15
CA SER A 544 -9.59 -15.37 6.45
C SER A 544 -10.61 -14.70 7.38
N THR A 545 -10.77 -13.38 7.29
CA THR A 545 -11.80 -12.67 8.05
C THR A 545 -13.20 -13.05 7.56
N ALA A 546 -13.39 -13.08 6.24
CA ALA A 546 -14.62 -13.52 5.61
C ALA A 546 -14.95 -14.98 5.95
N MET A 547 -13.94 -15.87 5.97
CA MET A 547 -14.12 -17.26 6.38
C MET A 547 -14.75 -17.38 7.77
N LEU A 548 -14.22 -16.68 8.78
CA LEU A 548 -14.76 -16.74 10.13
C LEU A 548 -16.13 -16.06 10.24
N VAL A 549 -16.28 -14.86 9.67
CA VAL A 549 -17.53 -14.10 9.72
C VAL A 549 -18.68 -14.84 9.02
N CYS A 550 -18.45 -15.32 7.80
CA CYS A 550 -19.47 -16.09 7.07
C CYS A 550 -19.77 -17.42 7.77
N SER A 551 -18.77 -18.09 8.35
CA SER A 551 -19.02 -19.32 9.14
C SER A 551 -19.91 -19.03 10.35
N PHE A 552 -19.68 -17.93 11.06
CA PHE A 552 -20.56 -17.50 12.16
C PHE A 552 -21.98 -17.25 11.68
N LEU A 553 -22.16 -16.51 10.57
CA LEU A 553 -23.48 -16.20 10.02
C LEU A 553 -24.25 -17.46 9.54
N LEU A 554 -23.53 -18.47 9.06
CA LEU A 554 -24.11 -19.78 8.74
C LEU A 554 -24.49 -20.54 10.02
N VAL A 555 -23.57 -20.61 11.00
CA VAL A 555 -23.78 -21.32 12.27
C VAL A 555 -24.97 -20.76 13.04
N CYS A 556 -25.16 -19.43 13.07
CA CYS A 556 -26.30 -18.81 13.74
C CYS A 556 -27.59 -18.81 12.89
N HIS A 557 -27.58 -19.41 11.70
CA HIS A 557 -28.70 -19.46 10.75
C HIS A 557 -29.16 -18.08 10.23
N ALA A 558 -28.29 -17.07 10.25
CA ALA A 558 -28.56 -15.78 9.61
C ALA A 558 -28.66 -15.94 8.09
N PHE A 559 -27.86 -16.84 7.51
CA PHE A 559 -27.97 -17.28 6.12
C PHE A 559 -27.98 -18.80 6.02
N LYS A 560 -28.63 -19.31 4.97
CA LYS A 560 -28.67 -20.76 4.67
C LYS A 560 -27.62 -21.18 3.65
N ARG A 561 -27.08 -20.21 2.88
CA ARG A 561 -26.17 -20.46 1.77
C ARG A 561 -24.90 -19.62 1.93
N PRO A 562 -23.69 -20.20 1.76
CA PRO A 562 -22.43 -19.46 1.81
C PRO A 562 -22.37 -18.26 0.88
N GLU A 563 -22.99 -18.36 -0.30
CA GLU A 563 -23.04 -17.30 -1.31
C GLU A 563 -23.75 -16.04 -0.79
N GLN A 564 -24.82 -16.20 0.01
CA GLN A 564 -25.55 -15.08 0.58
C GLN A 564 -24.70 -14.34 1.63
N ALA A 565 -24.05 -15.09 2.52
CA ALA A 565 -23.17 -14.53 3.54
C ALA A 565 -21.96 -13.82 2.90
N LEU A 566 -21.36 -14.42 1.87
CA LEU A 566 -20.24 -13.84 1.12
C LEU A 566 -20.64 -12.59 0.34
N ASN A 567 -21.82 -12.57 -0.28
CA ASN A 567 -22.33 -11.39 -0.97
C ASN A 567 -22.54 -10.22 0.00
N MET A 568 -23.12 -10.48 1.17
CA MET A 568 -23.25 -9.48 2.24
C MET A 568 -21.88 -8.97 2.68
N PHE A 569 -20.91 -9.86 2.91
CA PHE A 569 -19.55 -9.48 3.28
C PHE A 569 -18.89 -8.60 2.21
N ALA A 570 -19.01 -9.00 0.93
CA ALA A 570 -18.43 -8.28 -0.19
C ALA A 570 -19.01 -6.85 -0.33
N ILE A 571 -20.32 -6.71 -0.18
CA ILE A 571 -21.02 -5.42 -0.26
C ILE A 571 -20.73 -4.52 0.95
N LYS A 572 -20.66 -5.09 2.16
CA LYS A 572 -20.45 -4.32 3.41
C LYS A 572 -18.99 -3.97 3.67
N ARG A 573 -18.04 -4.70 3.07
CA ARG A 573 -16.61 -4.50 3.28
C ARG A 573 -15.87 -4.44 1.96
N SER A 574 -15.53 -5.60 1.42
CA SER A 574 -14.85 -5.71 0.15
C SER A 574 -14.87 -7.16 -0.33
N PRO A 575 -14.68 -7.38 -1.62
CA PRO A 575 -14.56 -8.70 -2.22
C PRO A 575 -13.45 -9.51 -1.52
N PRO A 576 -13.76 -10.65 -0.89
CA PRO A 576 -12.79 -11.29 -0.01
C PRO A 576 -11.73 -12.12 -0.76
N GLY A 577 -11.91 -12.38 -2.06
CA GLY A 577 -10.94 -13.11 -2.88
C GLY A 577 -10.68 -14.54 -2.39
N LEU A 578 -11.73 -15.25 -1.96
CA LEU A 578 -11.62 -16.60 -1.42
C LEU A 578 -11.03 -17.57 -2.45
N GLN A 579 -10.09 -18.40 -2.00
CA GLN A 579 -9.60 -19.54 -2.76
C GLN A 579 -10.67 -20.64 -2.81
N PRO A 580 -10.70 -21.48 -3.86
CA PRO A 580 -11.67 -22.58 -3.96
C PRO A 580 -11.76 -23.47 -2.73
N SER A 581 -10.63 -23.79 -2.09
CA SER A 581 -10.65 -24.59 -0.86
C SER A 581 -11.23 -23.87 0.35
N GLN A 582 -11.09 -22.55 0.43
CA GLN A 582 -11.74 -21.75 1.48
C GLN A 582 -13.27 -21.77 1.30
N PHE A 583 -13.74 -21.58 0.06
CA PHE A 583 -15.17 -21.69 -0.24
C PHE A 583 -15.73 -23.09 0.08
N ARG A 584 -15.01 -24.15 -0.28
CA ARG A 584 -15.36 -25.54 0.06
C ARG A 584 -15.54 -25.76 1.56
N TYR A 585 -14.72 -25.11 2.39
CA TYR A 585 -14.85 -25.20 3.85
C TYR A 585 -16.08 -24.45 4.38
N LEU A 586 -16.53 -23.37 3.73
CA LEU A 586 -17.82 -22.76 4.05
C LEU A 586 -18.99 -23.67 3.66
N GLU A 587 -18.86 -24.43 2.57
CA GLU A 587 -19.85 -25.46 2.21
C GLU A 587 -19.89 -26.58 3.26
N TYR A 588 -18.74 -27.02 3.78
CA TYR A 588 -18.71 -27.97 4.90
C TYR A 588 -19.39 -27.41 6.15
N VAL A 589 -19.16 -26.13 6.50
CA VAL A 589 -19.86 -25.48 7.61
C VAL A 589 -21.36 -25.42 7.37
N ARG A 590 -21.81 -25.06 6.16
CA ARG A 590 -23.23 -25.10 5.76
C ARG A 590 -23.81 -26.50 5.99
N ASP A 591 -23.12 -27.54 5.56
CA ASP A 591 -23.59 -28.92 5.65
C ASP A 591 -23.69 -29.40 7.10
N LEU A 592 -22.74 -29.01 7.96
CA LEU A 592 -22.78 -29.28 9.41
C LEU A 592 -23.99 -28.64 10.11
N VAL A 593 -24.48 -27.51 9.60
CA VAL A 593 -25.57 -26.75 10.22
C VAL A 593 -26.89 -26.83 9.45
N ALA A 594 -26.93 -27.64 8.38
CA ALA A 594 -28.15 -27.89 7.62
C ALA A 594 -29.20 -28.60 8.48
N SER A 595 -30.45 -28.63 7.98
CA SER A 595 -31.54 -29.38 8.59
C SER A 595 -32.14 -30.33 7.53
N PRO A 596 -31.86 -31.64 7.58
CA PRO A 596 -31.01 -32.34 8.56
C PRO A 596 -29.52 -32.01 8.37
N ALA A 597 -28.74 -32.11 9.46
CA ALA A 597 -27.31 -31.86 9.44
C ALA A 597 -26.55 -33.03 8.81
N VAL A 598 -25.53 -32.73 8.01
CA VAL A 598 -24.61 -33.73 7.44
C VAL A 598 -23.42 -33.86 8.39
N ILE A 599 -23.31 -35.00 9.05
CA ILE A 599 -22.21 -35.27 10.00
C ILE A 599 -21.08 -36.00 9.28
N PRO A 600 -19.84 -35.45 9.27
CA PRO A 600 -18.72 -36.10 8.64
C PRO A 600 -18.34 -37.39 9.36
N HIS A 601 -18.04 -38.44 8.61
CA HIS A 601 -17.55 -39.71 9.15
C HIS A 601 -16.09 -39.61 9.62
N PHE A 602 -15.62 -40.57 10.41
CA PHE A 602 -14.22 -40.67 10.86
C PHE A 602 -13.45 -41.86 10.25
N LYS A 603 -14.04 -42.50 9.24
CA LYS A 603 -13.39 -43.54 8.43
C LYS A 603 -12.07 -43.02 7.82
N PRO A 604 -10.93 -43.70 8.07
CA PRO A 604 -9.66 -43.35 7.45
C PRO A 604 -9.73 -43.42 5.92
N VAL A 605 -9.18 -42.40 5.26
CA VAL A 605 -9.09 -42.32 3.80
C VAL A 605 -7.64 -42.53 3.38
N THR A 606 -7.44 -43.53 2.54
CA THR A 606 -6.14 -43.86 1.96
C THR A 606 -5.98 -43.12 0.65
N ILE A 607 -5.01 -42.20 0.56
CA ILE A 607 -4.62 -41.59 -0.71
C ILE A 607 -3.59 -42.49 -1.37
N THR A 608 -3.98 -43.14 -2.47
CA THR A 608 -3.12 -44.10 -3.18
C THR A 608 -2.19 -43.39 -4.15
N SER A 609 -2.71 -42.45 -4.93
CA SER A 609 -1.91 -41.65 -5.87
C SER A 609 -2.55 -40.30 -6.19
N VAL A 610 -1.71 -39.36 -6.61
CA VAL A 610 -2.12 -38.08 -7.20
C VAL A 610 -1.80 -38.11 -8.68
N ILE A 611 -2.81 -37.85 -9.51
CA ILE A 611 -2.71 -37.79 -10.96
C ILE A 611 -2.83 -36.34 -11.42
N VAL A 612 -1.90 -35.91 -12.27
CA VAL A 612 -1.91 -34.56 -12.87
C VAL A 612 -2.00 -34.72 -14.40
N SER A 613 -3.05 -34.17 -15.01
CA SER A 613 -3.29 -34.32 -16.46
C SER A 613 -4.18 -33.22 -17.04
N PRO A 614 -3.89 -32.69 -18.24
CA PRO A 614 -2.68 -32.93 -19.04
C PRO A 614 -1.41 -32.31 -18.40
N ILE A 615 -0.24 -32.51 -19.01
CA ILE A 615 1.05 -32.08 -18.45
C ILE A 615 1.17 -30.54 -18.45
N PRO A 616 1.36 -29.89 -17.28
CA PRO A 616 1.51 -28.44 -17.20
C PRO A 616 2.94 -27.97 -17.55
N LEU A 617 3.10 -26.70 -17.91
CA LEU A 617 4.30 -26.13 -18.55
C LEU A 617 5.08 -25.18 -17.62
N PHE A 618 5.83 -25.75 -16.68
CA PHE A 618 6.51 -25.03 -15.59
C PHE A 618 8.04 -24.91 -15.70
N THR A 619 8.67 -25.59 -16.65
CA THR A 619 10.09 -25.37 -16.99
C THR A 619 10.34 -23.93 -17.44
N GLN A 620 11.62 -23.52 -17.45
CA GLN A 620 12.00 -22.19 -17.96
C GLN A 620 11.64 -22.00 -19.44
N ARG A 621 11.67 -23.08 -20.23
CA ARG A 621 11.28 -23.08 -21.64
C ARG A 621 9.77 -23.22 -21.86
N ARG A 622 8.97 -23.36 -20.79
CA ARG A 622 7.51 -23.59 -20.84
C ARG A 622 7.15 -24.81 -21.69
N ASP A 623 7.90 -25.90 -21.54
CA ASP A 623 7.79 -27.12 -22.34
C ASP A 623 7.55 -28.39 -21.52
N GLY A 624 7.47 -28.31 -20.19
CA GLY A 624 7.20 -29.48 -19.34
C GLY A 624 7.20 -29.18 -17.85
N VAL A 625 7.23 -30.22 -17.02
CA VAL A 625 7.27 -30.11 -15.55
C VAL A 625 8.06 -31.25 -14.91
N ARG A 626 8.71 -30.94 -13.79
CA ARG A 626 9.38 -31.91 -12.91
C ARG A 626 8.63 -31.97 -11.58
N PRO A 627 7.60 -32.82 -11.44
CA PRO A 627 6.61 -32.70 -10.38
C PRO A 627 7.02 -33.46 -9.10
N TYR A 628 6.75 -32.89 -7.93
CA TYR A 628 6.66 -33.62 -6.65
C TYR A 628 5.44 -33.17 -5.85
N VAL A 629 5.01 -34.00 -4.90
CA VAL A 629 3.82 -33.78 -4.07
C VAL A 629 4.21 -33.69 -2.61
N GLU A 630 3.56 -32.80 -1.88
CA GLU A 630 3.55 -32.80 -0.42
C GLU A 630 2.12 -32.97 0.11
N VAL A 631 1.95 -33.84 1.11
CA VAL A 631 0.66 -34.11 1.74
C VAL A 631 0.73 -33.69 3.20
N TRP A 632 -0.26 -32.89 3.62
CA TRP A 632 -0.36 -32.33 4.95
C TRP A 632 -1.70 -32.70 5.59
N GLN A 633 -1.68 -33.00 6.89
CA GLN A 633 -2.87 -33.21 7.73
C GLN A 633 -2.90 -32.11 8.78
N GLY A 634 -3.89 -31.21 8.69
CA GLY A 634 -3.85 -29.93 9.40
C GLY A 634 -2.54 -29.17 9.13
N GLU A 635 -1.79 -28.88 10.19
CA GLU A 635 -0.50 -28.17 10.13
C GLU A 635 0.73 -29.11 10.07
N HIS A 636 0.53 -30.43 10.03
CA HIS A 636 1.63 -31.40 10.01
C HIS A 636 1.87 -31.93 8.59
N ARG A 637 3.11 -31.84 8.10
CA ARG A 637 3.50 -32.47 6.84
C ARG A 637 3.67 -33.97 7.06
N MET A 638 2.84 -34.75 6.39
CA MET A 638 2.82 -36.21 6.53
C MET A 638 3.77 -36.87 5.54
N LEU A 639 3.88 -36.33 4.32
CA LEU A 639 4.70 -36.89 3.25
C LEU A 639 5.22 -35.82 2.28
N SER A 640 6.41 -36.04 1.72
CA SER A 640 6.95 -35.31 0.58
C SER A 640 7.59 -36.30 -0.39
N THR A 641 7.24 -36.24 -1.67
CA THR A 641 7.84 -37.08 -2.72
C THR A 641 9.06 -36.44 -3.39
N LEU A 642 9.60 -35.35 -2.80
CA LEU A 642 10.77 -34.67 -3.33
C LEU A 642 11.99 -35.60 -3.26
N GLN A 643 12.61 -35.85 -4.41
CA GLN A 643 13.87 -36.58 -4.51
C GLN A 643 15.02 -35.63 -4.83
N GLU A 644 16.24 -36.14 -4.85
CA GLU A 644 17.39 -35.42 -5.40
C GLU A 644 17.08 -34.94 -6.81
N TYR A 645 17.44 -33.68 -7.11
CA TYR A 645 17.00 -33.02 -8.34
C TYR A 645 17.30 -33.83 -9.58
N ASP A 646 18.48 -34.43 -9.67
CA ASP A 646 18.94 -35.16 -10.86
C ASP A 646 18.19 -36.50 -11.06
N ASN A 647 17.57 -37.05 -10.02
CA ASN A 647 16.76 -38.28 -10.07
C ASN A 647 15.27 -38.01 -10.42
N MET A 648 14.85 -36.74 -10.35
CA MET A 648 13.47 -36.36 -10.60
C MET A 648 13.14 -36.36 -12.10
N LYS A 649 12.15 -37.16 -12.51
CA LYS A 649 11.69 -37.24 -13.90
C LYS A 649 11.13 -35.89 -14.38
N LEU A 650 11.58 -35.46 -15.56
CA LEU A 650 10.96 -34.38 -16.34
C LEU A 650 9.88 -34.99 -17.24
N TYR A 651 8.66 -34.48 -17.14
CA TYR A 651 7.52 -34.85 -17.97
C TYR A 651 7.29 -33.77 -19.03
N MET A 652 7.09 -34.21 -20.27
CA MET A 652 6.80 -33.39 -21.43
C MET A 652 5.34 -33.62 -21.87
N PRO A 653 4.72 -32.74 -22.68
CA PRO A 653 3.33 -32.89 -23.14
C PRO A 653 2.97 -34.29 -23.69
N GLN A 654 3.91 -34.94 -24.37
CA GLN A 654 3.77 -36.29 -24.91
C GLN A 654 3.61 -37.41 -23.84
N ASP A 655 3.95 -37.16 -22.57
CA ASP A 655 3.74 -38.11 -21.47
C ASP A 655 2.25 -38.23 -21.06
N ASN A 656 1.36 -37.37 -21.55
CA ASN A 656 -0.10 -37.29 -21.29
C ASN A 656 -0.53 -37.02 -19.84
N LYS A 657 -0.04 -37.81 -18.87
CA LYS A 657 -0.37 -37.68 -17.44
C LYS A 657 0.81 -38.04 -16.55
N ILE A 658 0.84 -37.42 -15.37
CA ILE A 658 1.74 -37.78 -14.27
C ILE A 658 0.93 -38.59 -13.27
N ILE A 659 1.48 -39.70 -12.77
CA ILE A 659 0.92 -40.47 -11.66
C ILE A 659 2.00 -40.54 -10.58
N ILE A 660 1.70 -39.98 -9.40
CA ILE A 660 2.61 -39.96 -8.26
C ILE A 660 2.01 -40.84 -7.16
N PRO A 661 2.60 -42.01 -6.85
CA PRO A 661 2.14 -42.87 -5.77
C PRO A 661 2.43 -42.23 -4.41
N ILE A 662 1.46 -42.30 -3.49
CA ILE A 662 1.53 -41.67 -2.16
C ILE A 662 1.33 -42.71 -1.05
N ASN A 663 0.31 -43.56 -1.16
CA ASN A 663 -0.06 -44.60 -0.19
C ASN A 663 -0.02 -44.15 1.28
N ILE A 664 -0.88 -43.19 1.64
CA ILE A 664 -0.98 -42.66 3.01
C ILE A 664 -2.42 -42.69 3.55
N HIS A 665 -2.60 -43.01 4.82
CA HIS A 665 -3.89 -43.05 5.50
C HIS A 665 -4.10 -41.78 6.34
N LEU A 666 -5.21 -41.07 6.13
CA LEU A 666 -5.49 -39.77 6.75
C LEU A 666 -6.94 -39.70 7.26
N VAL A 667 -7.16 -38.84 8.27
CA VAL A 667 -8.50 -38.50 8.81
C VAL A 667 -8.57 -37.00 9.07
N GLY A 668 -9.66 -36.34 8.67
CA GLY A 668 -9.88 -34.91 8.91
C GLY A 668 -9.39 -34.02 7.78
N ASP A 669 -8.83 -32.86 8.11
CA ASP A 669 -8.41 -31.84 7.15
C ASP A 669 -7.11 -32.23 6.42
N VAL A 670 -7.18 -32.35 5.09
CA VAL A 670 -6.05 -32.73 4.23
C VAL A 670 -5.77 -31.64 3.21
N CYS A 671 -4.49 -31.27 3.08
CA CYS A 671 -3.99 -30.34 2.06
C CYS A 671 -2.92 -31.03 1.21
N ILE A 672 -3.06 -30.94 -0.12
CA ILE A 672 -2.11 -31.50 -1.09
C ILE A 672 -1.50 -30.36 -1.89
N TYR A 673 -0.17 -30.36 -1.98
CA TYR A 673 0.59 -29.47 -2.85
C TYR A 673 1.21 -30.26 -3.99
N VAL A 674 1.10 -29.73 -5.20
CA VAL A 674 1.86 -30.18 -6.38
C VAL A 674 2.86 -29.10 -6.73
N TYR A 675 4.14 -29.46 -6.85
CA TYR A 675 5.23 -28.54 -7.12
C TYR A 675 6.03 -28.95 -8.35
N HIS A 676 6.58 -27.97 -9.05
CA HIS A 676 7.68 -28.14 -9.99
C HIS A 676 9.02 -27.92 -9.27
N ALA A 677 9.87 -28.94 -9.23
CA ALA A 677 11.24 -28.80 -8.75
C ALA A 677 12.09 -28.02 -9.76
N ARG A 678 12.68 -26.91 -9.31
CA ARG A 678 13.59 -26.05 -10.09
C ARG A 678 14.94 -25.92 -9.36
N ARG A 679 16.04 -26.04 -10.09
CA ARG A 679 17.40 -25.80 -9.55
C ARG A 679 17.81 -24.34 -9.78
N MET A 680 18.12 -23.62 -8.70
CA MET A 680 18.65 -22.25 -8.73
C MET A 680 19.81 -22.11 -7.74
N MET A 681 20.95 -21.60 -8.21
CA MET A 681 22.16 -21.38 -7.38
C MET A 681 22.54 -22.58 -6.49
N GLY A 682 22.45 -23.80 -7.03
CA GLY A 682 22.78 -25.04 -6.31
C GLY A 682 21.71 -25.55 -5.33
N LYS A 683 20.58 -24.84 -5.15
CA LYS A 683 19.45 -25.29 -4.30
C LYS A 683 18.25 -25.70 -5.15
N VAL A 684 17.54 -26.72 -4.67
CA VAL A 684 16.25 -27.14 -5.24
C VAL A 684 15.14 -26.34 -4.57
N MET A 685 14.33 -25.68 -5.38
CA MET A 685 13.15 -24.92 -4.94
C MET A 685 11.90 -25.45 -5.62
N GLY A 686 10.80 -25.52 -4.89
CA GLY A 686 9.49 -25.86 -5.43
C GLY A 686 8.76 -24.62 -5.95
N VAL A 687 8.42 -24.62 -7.23
CA VAL A 687 7.45 -23.67 -7.81
C VAL A 687 6.08 -24.33 -7.72
N LYS A 688 5.11 -23.69 -7.06
CA LYS A 688 3.78 -24.28 -6.85
C LYS A 688 3.04 -24.42 -8.19
N VAL A 689 2.57 -25.63 -8.49
CA VAL A 689 1.77 -25.97 -9.68
C VAL A 689 0.29 -26.01 -9.32
N ALA A 690 -0.05 -26.62 -8.19
CA ALA A 690 -1.41 -26.68 -7.70
C ALA A 690 -1.43 -26.83 -6.18
N GLN A 691 -2.49 -26.33 -5.55
CA GLN A 691 -2.83 -26.61 -4.16
C GLN A 691 -4.32 -26.95 -4.09
N LEU A 692 -4.67 -27.89 -3.23
CA LEU A 692 -6.07 -28.25 -2.94
C LEU A 692 -6.19 -28.71 -1.49
N GLN A 693 -7.34 -28.46 -0.88
CA GLN A 693 -7.62 -28.85 0.50
C GLN A 693 -9.07 -29.33 0.66
N PHE A 694 -9.26 -30.45 1.35
CA PHE A 694 -10.56 -31.08 1.60
C PHE A 694 -10.60 -31.69 3.01
N HIS A 695 -11.77 -32.16 3.44
CA HIS A 695 -11.94 -32.86 4.71
C HIS A 695 -12.38 -34.29 4.44
N THR A 696 -11.68 -35.29 4.96
CA THR A 696 -11.91 -36.70 4.61
C THR A 696 -13.30 -37.18 4.95
N GLY A 697 -13.90 -36.68 6.03
CA GLY A 697 -15.23 -37.09 6.49
C GLY A 697 -16.40 -36.63 5.61
N PHE A 698 -16.16 -35.79 4.60
CA PHE A 698 -17.16 -35.38 3.60
C PHE A 698 -17.03 -36.12 2.27
N ILE A 699 -16.14 -37.11 2.21
CA ILE A 699 -15.96 -37.94 1.02
C ILE A 699 -17.00 -39.08 1.09
N PRO A 700 -17.86 -39.26 0.08
CA PRO A 700 -18.73 -40.43 0.00
C PRO A 700 -17.95 -41.75 0.10
N GLU A 701 -18.54 -42.76 0.73
CA GLU A 701 -17.84 -44.03 0.99
C GLU A 701 -17.56 -44.81 -0.30
N GLU A 702 -18.41 -44.61 -1.30
CA GLU A 702 -18.33 -45.20 -2.63
C GLU A 702 -17.28 -44.54 -3.54
N ASP A 703 -16.76 -43.36 -3.16
CA ASP A 703 -15.84 -42.62 -4.01
C ASP A 703 -14.44 -43.24 -4.03
N THR A 704 -13.95 -43.51 -5.24
CA THR A 704 -12.60 -44.06 -5.49
C THR A 704 -11.60 -43.01 -5.96
N SER A 705 -12.08 -41.81 -6.32
CA SER A 705 -11.23 -40.69 -6.72
C SER A 705 -11.95 -39.36 -6.57
N ILE A 706 -11.21 -38.31 -6.25
CA ILE A 706 -11.70 -36.92 -6.23
C ILE A 706 -10.97 -36.15 -7.33
N ARG A 707 -11.71 -35.50 -8.22
CA ARG A 707 -11.16 -34.74 -9.34
C ARG A 707 -11.37 -33.25 -9.14
N TYR A 708 -10.30 -32.48 -9.30
CA TYR A 708 -10.31 -31.03 -9.26
C TYR A 708 -9.92 -30.48 -10.64
N SER A 709 -10.78 -29.66 -11.22
CA SER A 709 -10.46 -28.85 -12.40
C SER A 709 -9.56 -27.68 -12.03
N LEU A 710 -8.94 -27.03 -13.03
CA LEU A 710 -8.11 -25.85 -12.82
C LEU A 710 -8.81 -24.73 -12.00
N ARG A 711 -10.13 -24.58 -12.13
CA ARG A 711 -10.91 -23.55 -11.41
C ARG A 711 -11.13 -23.88 -9.93
N GLU A 712 -10.89 -25.13 -9.53
CA GLU A 712 -11.11 -25.64 -8.17
C GLU A 712 -9.81 -25.81 -7.37
N LEU A 713 -8.68 -25.40 -7.97
CA LEU A 713 -7.35 -25.40 -7.39
C LEU A 713 -7.00 -24.02 -6.85
N ASP A 714 -6.29 -24.00 -5.73
CA ASP A 714 -5.81 -22.77 -5.09
C ASP A 714 -4.50 -22.29 -5.72
N ASP A 715 -4.23 -20.99 -5.64
CA ASP A 715 -2.97 -20.35 -6.05
C ASP A 715 -2.53 -20.63 -7.51
N VAL A 716 -3.50 -20.76 -8.42
CA VAL A 716 -3.22 -20.88 -9.86
C VAL A 716 -2.71 -19.55 -10.40
N CYS A 717 -1.40 -19.50 -10.70
CA CYS A 717 -0.73 -18.36 -11.32
C CYS A 717 -0.38 -18.68 -12.79
N GLU A 718 -0.49 -17.70 -13.68
CA GLU A 718 -0.18 -17.86 -15.11
C GLU A 718 -1.02 -18.97 -15.79
N PRO A 719 -2.31 -18.70 -16.07
CA PRO A 719 -3.24 -19.70 -16.62
C PRO A 719 -2.77 -20.33 -17.94
N ASP A 720 -1.95 -19.60 -18.70
CA ASP A 720 -1.31 -20.02 -19.95
C ASP A 720 -0.32 -21.18 -19.79
N ARG A 721 0.12 -21.49 -18.56
CA ARG A 721 0.95 -22.68 -18.26
C ARG A 721 0.15 -23.98 -18.17
N TYR A 722 -1.17 -23.90 -18.15
CA TYR A 722 -2.04 -25.04 -17.96
C TYR A 722 -2.74 -25.38 -19.27
N PRO A 723 -2.66 -26.63 -19.74
CA PRO A 723 -3.43 -27.09 -20.90
C PRO A 723 -4.94 -26.99 -20.67
N GLU A 724 -5.71 -26.96 -21.77
CA GLU A 724 -7.16 -27.08 -21.70
C GLU A 724 -7.57 -28.35 -20.93
N ARG A 725 -8.61 -28.23 -20.09
CA ARG A 725 -9.13 -29.33 -19.26
C ARG A 725 -8.11 -29.91 -18.27
N PHE A 726 -7.11 -29.13 -17.86
CA PHE A 726 -6.21 -29.50 -16.78
C PHE A 726 -6.96 -29.86 -15.50
N THR A 727 -6.58 -31.00 -14.92
CA THR A 727 -7.14 -31.57 -13.69
C THR A 727 -6.06 -32.16 -12.80
N VAL A 728 -6.33 -32.14 -11.50
CA VAL A 728 -5.63 -32.92 -10.49
C VAL A 728 -6.63 -33.92 -9.91
N THR A 729 -6.36 -35.22 -10.06
CA THR A 729 -7.21 -36.29 -9.51
C THR A 729 -6.48 -36.97 -8.36
N VAL A 730 -7.15 -37.10 -7.21
CA VAL A 730 -6.65 -37.79 -6.03
C VAL A 730 -7.35 -39.14 -5.95
N ASN A 731 -6.62 -40.23 -6.20
CA ASN A 731 -7.18 -41.58 -6.05
C ASN A 731 -7.20 -41.94 -4.57
N ILE A 732 -8.35 -42.44 -4.12
CA ILE A 732 -8.64 -42.65 -2.72
C ILE A 732 -9.29 -44.01 -2.47
N PHE A 733 -9.22 -44.46 -1.23
CA PHE A 733 -9.99 -45.58 -0.71
C PHE A 733 -10.46 -45.24 0.71
N VAL A 734 -11.78 -45.18 0.91
CA VAL A 734 -12.39 -44.95 2.22
C VAL A 734 -12.49 -46.29 2.95
N SER A 735 -11.97 -46.36 4.18
CA SER A 735 -12.04 -47.58 4.98
C SER A 735 -13.47 -47.88 5.45
N ASP A 736 -13.84 -49.15 5.51
CA ASP A 736 -15.13 -49.56 6.09
C ASP A 736 -15.19 -49.40 7.62
N VAL A 737 -14.03 -49.25 8.27
CA VAL A 737 -13.91 -49.17 9.73
C VAL A 737 -13.85 -47.71 10.18
N ASP A 738 -14.79 -47.32 11.03
CA ASP A 738 -14.79 -46.00 11.62
C ASP A 738 -13.72 -45.88 12.72
N ARG A 739 -12.97 -44.78 12.71
CA ARG A 739 -11.93 -44.51 13.71
C ARG A 739 -12.24 -43.21 14.44
N ALA A 740 -13.16 -43.32 15.39
CA ALA A 740 -13.61 -42.19 16.20
C ALA A 740 -12.43 -41.45 16.84
N PRO A 741 -12.43 -40.10 16.82
CA PRO A 741 -11.38 -39.32 17.45
C PRO A 741 -11.44 -39.48 18.98
N PRO A 742 -10.29 -39.32 19.68
CA PRO A 742 -10.24 -39.44 21.15
C PRO A 742 -11.14 -38.43 21.88
N GLN A 743 -11.42 -37.30 21.24
CA GLN A 743 -12.32 -36.27 21.71
C GLN A 743 -13.41 -36.06 20.67
N PRO A 744 -14.68 -35.88 21.06
CA PRO A 744 -15.75 -35.63 20.11
C PRO A 744 -15.45 -34.34 19.32
N PRO A 745 -15.79 -34.31 18.03
CA PRO A 745 -15.61 -33.10 17.23
C PRO A 745 -16.52 -31.96 17.75
N PRO A 746 -16.16 -30.70 17.47
CA PRO A 746 -16.92 -29.53 17.93
C PRO A 746 -18.42 -29.54 17.63
N TRP A 747 -18.80 -29.96 16.42
CA TRP A 747 -20.19 -29.98 15.96
C TRP A 747 -21.04 -31.08 16.60
N VAL A 748 -20.42 -32.14 17.14
CA VAL A 748 -21.12 -33.16 17.93
C VAL A 748 -21.32 -32.68 19.36
N ALA A 749 -20.26 -32.12 19.96
CA ALA A 749 -20.34 -31.54 21.30
C ALA A 749 -21.33 -30.37 21.35
N ARG A 750 -21.50 -29.67 20.23
CA ARG A 750 -22.31 -28.46 20.16
C ARG A 750 -23.13 -28.37 18.86
N PRO A 751 -24.30 -29.01 18.79
CA PRO A 751 -25.12 -29.03 17.59
C PRO A 751 -25.70 -27.65 17.24
N ALA A 752 -25.72 -27.34 15.94
CA ALA A 752 -26.16 -26.03 15.45
C ALA A 752 -27.67 -25.78 15.56
N THR A 753 -28.46 -26.80 15.88
CA THR A 753 -29.92 -26.69 16.10
C THR A 753 -30.29 -25.76 17.26
N SER A 754 -29.33 -25.43 18.12
CA SER A 754 -29.52 -24.55 19.29
C SER A 754 -29.32 -23.06 19.00
N PHE A 755 -28.81 -22.69 17.82
CA PHE A 755 -28.46 -21.30 17.51
C PHE A 755 -29.62 -20.51 16.90
N LYS A 756 -29.62 -19.19 17.13
CA LYS A 756 -30.65 -18.26 16.66
C LYS A 756 -30.03 -17.08 15.88
N PRO A 757 -30.65 -16.63 14.77
CA PRO A 757 -30.07 -15.62 13.89
C PRO A 757 -30.02 -14.22 14.49
N ASN A 758 -30.96 -13.90 15.39
CA ASN A 758 -31.06 -12.59 16.03
C ASN A 758 -29.80 -12.19 16.82
N VAL A 759 -28.97 -13.15 17.23
CA VAL A 759 -27.73 -12.89 17.98
C VAL A 759 -26.73 -12.03 17.19
N ALA A 760 -26.76 -12.10 15.85
CA ALA A 760 -25.86 -11.32 15.00
C ALA A 760 -26.26 -9.84 14.88
N TYR A 761 -27.43 -9.43 15.35
CA TYR A 761 -28.02 -8.11 15.12
C TYR A 761 -28.42 -7.44 16.45
N SER A 762 -28.49 -6.11 16.45
CA SER A 762 -28.91 -5.35 17.64
C SER A 762 -30.43 -5.17 17.69
N THR A 763 -31.10 -5.18 16.53
CA THR A 763 -32.55 -5.04 16.43
C THR A 763 -33.16 -6.07 15.48
N ALA A 764 -34.44 -6.40 15.68
CA ALA A 764 -35.18 -7.26 14.77
C ALA A 764 -35.37 -6.61 13.38
N ILE A 765 -35.45 -5.28 13.32
CA ILE A 765 -35.58 -4.52 12.07
C ILE A 765 -34.32 -4.69 11.21
N GLU A 766 -33.14 -4.53 11.80
CA GLU A 766 -31.86 -4.72 11.09
C GLU A 766 -31.74 -6.14 10.52
N MET A 767 -32.15 -7.15 11.30
CA MET A 767 -32.16 -8.55 10.87
C MET A 767 -33.08 -8.75 9.68
N GLU A 768 -34.30 -8.21 9.72
CA GLU A 768 -35.29 -8.33 8.64
C GLU A 768 -34.81 -7.61 7.37
N GLU A 769 -34.33 -6.37 7.48
CA GLU A 769 -33.75 -5.62 6.35
C GLU A 769 -32.57 -6.36 5.72
N THR A 770 -31.71 -6.96 6.55
CA THR A 770 -30.58 -7.76 6.07
C THR A 770 -31.07 -9.00 5.33
N ARG A 771 -32.10 -9.68 5.85
CA ARG A 771 -32.70 -10.84 5.21
C ARG A 771 -33.35 -10.45 3.88
N ASP A 772 -34.13 -9.39 3.84
CA ASP A 772 -34.79 -8.92 2.63
C ASP A 772 -33.77 -8.51 1.56
N LYS A 773 -32.68 -7.83 1.95
CA LYS A 773 -31.67 -7.36 1.02
C LYS A 773 -30.79 -8.48 0.44
N PHE A 774 -30.42 -9.47 1.26
CA PHE A 774 -29.39 -10.46 0.90
C PHE A 774 -29.90 -11.90 0.79
N ALA A 775 -31.04 -12.24 1.40
CA ALA A 775 -31.63 -13.57 1.29
C ALA A 775 -32.61 -13.70 0.10
N SER A 776 -33.24 -12.60 -0.33
CA SER A 776 -34.21 -12.59 -1.46
C SER A 776 -33.56 -12.47 -2.85
N ALA A 777 -32.28 -12.13 -2.92
CA ALA A 777 -31.55 -11.97 -4.18
C ALA A 777 -31.25 -13.35 -4.83
N HIS A 778 -32.27 -13.94 -5.46
CA HIS A 778 -32.12 -14.84 -6.59
C HIS A 778 -32.86 -14.20 -7.76
N GLY A 779 -32.12 -13.92 -8.84
CA GLY A 779 -32.72 -13.54 -10.11
C GLY A 779 -33.72 -14.61 -10.56
N SER A 780 -34.83 -14.16 -11.14
CA SER A 780 -35.75 -14.99 -11.91
C SER A 780 -34.98 -15.78 -12.98
N PRO A 781 -35.08 -17.12 -13.01
CA PRO A 781 -34.98 -17.86 -14.25
C PRO A 781 -36.39 -17.90 -14.86
N ALA A 782 -36.45 -17.67 -16.17
CA ALA A 782 -37.65 -17.87 -16.94
C ALA A 782 -38.28 -19.25 -16.66
N THR A 783 -39.61 -19.24 -16.63
CA THR A 783 -40.53 -20.36 -16.51
C THR A 783 -40.04 -21.66 -17.15
N HIS A 784 -39.92 -22.74 -16.38
CA HIS A 784 -40.30 -24.10 -16.82
C HIS A 784 -40.68 -24.97 -15.61
N ARG A 785 -41.46 -26.01 -15.91
CA ARG A 785 -42.50 -26.66 -15.09
C ARG A 785 -42.01 -27.37 -13.82
N ARG A 786 -42.96 -27.52 -12.89
CA ARG A 786 -42.94 -28.46 -11.75
C ARG A 786 -42.55 -29.86 -12.23
N ASP A 787 -41.56 -30.46 -11.57
CA ASP A 787 -41.53 -31.89 -11.25
C ASP A 787 -40.49 -32.18 -10.14
N SER A 788 -40.91 -33.00 -9.17
CA SER A 788 -40.19 -33.78 -8.14
C SER A 788 -38.82 -33.34 -7.57
N LEU A 789 -38.77 -33.27 -6.23
CA LEU A 789 -37.59 -33.12 -5.36
C LEU A 789 -36.36 -33.99 -5.78
N PRO A 790 -35.13 -33.44 -5.84
CA PRO A 790 -33.92 -34.24 -6.05
C PRO A 790 -33.23 -34.68 -4.75
N LYS A 791 -32.63 -35.88 -4.78
CA LYS A 791 -31.80 -36.49 -3.73
C LYS A 791 -30.39 -35.86 -3.69
N PRO A 792 -29.68 -35.87 -2.53
CA PRO A 792 -28.37 -35.25 -2.39
C PRO A 792 -27.25 -36.20 -2.84
N GLY A 793 -26.51 -35.81 -3.88
CA GLY A 793 -25.33 -36.54 -4.38
C GLY A 793 -25.05 -36.19 -5.84
N MET A 794 -23.82 -35.78 -6.11
CA MET A 794 -23.28 -35.28 -7.39
C MET A 794 -23.73 -33.87 -7.84
N ILE A 795 -22.68 -33.12 -8.14
CA ILE A 795 -22.61 -31.73 -8.53
C ILE A 795 -23.25 -31.54 -9.91
N SER A 796 -24.25 -30.66 -10.03
CA SER A 796 -24.54 -29.96 -11.29
C SER A 796 -25.30 -28.65 -11.04
N SER A 797 -24.54 -27.61 -10.69
CA SER A 797 -24.76 -26.24 -11.20
C SER A 797 -23.39 -25.54 -11.25
N GLU A 798 -22.42 -26.19 -11.89
CA GLU A 798 -20.99 -25.86 -11.86
C GLU A 798 -20.67 -24.51 -12.50
N ALA A 799 -21.40 -24.13 -13.56
CA ALA A 799 -21.27 -22.82 -14.21
C ALA A 799 -21.59 -21.68 -13.23
N ASN A 800 -22.73 -21.77 -12.53
CA ASN A 800 -23.19 -20.70 -11.63
C ASN A 800 -22.25 -20.46 -10.43
N LYS A 801 -21.57 -21.50 -9.91
CA LYS A 801 -20.66 -21.34 -8.77
C LYS A 801 -19.35 -20.65 -9.17
N SER A 802 -18.75 -21.05 -10.29
CA SER A 802 -17.55 -20.37 -10.78
C SER A 802 -17.86 -18.95 -11.25
N ASP A 803 -19.02 -18.75 -11.87
CA ASP A 803 -19.45 -17.44 -12.34
C ASP A 803 -19.79 -16.51 -11.16
N PHE A 804 -20.31 -17.04 -10.06
CA PHE A 804 -20.50 -16.29 -8.82
C PHE A 804 -19.17 -15.89 -8.15
N MET A 805 -18.22 -16.82 -8.03
CA MET A 805 -16.90 -16.49 -7.47
C MET A 805 -16.12 -15.54 -8.37
N ALA A 806 -16.32 -15.60 -9.69
CA ALA A 806 -15.79 -14.64 -10.65
C ALA A 806 -16.51 -13.29 -10.59
N SER A 807 -17.84 -13.26 -10.39
CA SER A 807 -18.60 -12.02 -10.23
C SER A 807 -18.27 -11.30 -8.93
N LEU A 808 -17.84 -12.05 -7.92
CA LEU A 808 -17.24 -11.54 -6.70
C LEU A 808 -15.74 -11.18 -6.84
N ASN A 809 -15.16 -11.16 -8.03
CA ASN A 809 -13.76 -10.76 -8.27
C ASN A 809 -13.72 -9.66 -9.33
N TRP A 810 -13.91 -8.41 -8.89
CA TRP A 810 -14.01 -7.21 -9.73
C TRP A 810 -12.76 -6.99 -10.62
N ASP A 811 -11.58 -7.46 -10.19
CA ASP A 811 -10.32 -7.32 -10.93
C ASP A 811 -10.15 -8.32 -12.09
N LYS A 812 -10.96 -9.39 -12.18
CA LYS A 812 -10.86 -10.40 -13.25
C LYS A 812 -11.92 -10.26 -14.35
N ALA A 813 -12.92 -9.39 -14.18
CA ALA A 813 -13.98 -9.16 -15.15
C ALA A 813 -13.60 -8.20 -16.30
N GLN A 814 -12.39 -7.60 -16.28
CA GLN A 814 -11.94 -6.64 -17.31
C GLN A 814 -11.17 -7.28 -18.49
N GLY A 815 -11.23 -8.60 -18.65
CA GLY A 815 -10.62 -9.31 -19.78
C GLY A 815 -11.65 -10.12 -20.56
N GLY A 816 -12.31 -9.52 -21.55
CA GLY A 816 -13.13 -10.25 -22.53
C GLY A 816 -14.42 -9.56 -22.93
N THR A 817 -14.38 -8.84 -24.05
CA THR A 817 -15.47 -8.58 -25.01
C THR A 817 -16.93 -8.77 -24.55
N GLN A 818 -17.46 -7.87 -23.70
CA GLN A 818 -18.91 -7.72 -23.56
C GLN A 818 -19.36 -6.31 -23.10
N VAL A 819 -18.62 -5.26 -23.48
CA VAL A 819 -19.05 -3.86 -23.30
C VAL A 819 -19.60 -3.31 -24.61
N ARG A 820 -20.83 -3.70 -25.00
CA ARG A 820 -21.58 -2.97 -26.06
C ARG A 820 -23.10 -2.88 -25.91
N GLU A 821 -23.74 -3.38 -24.85
CA GLU A 821 -25.22 -3.27 -24.72
C GLU A 821 -25.76 -2.56 -23.47
N GLY A 822 -24.91 -1.96 -22.64
CA GLY A 822 -25.35 -1.25 -21.42
C GLY A 822 -25.67 0.25 -21.56
N LEU A 823 -25.80 0.79 -22.77
CA LEU A 823 -25.90 2.25 -23.02
C LEU A 823 -27.10 2.67 -23.87
N LYS A 824 -28.20 1.92 -23.81
CA LYS A 824 -29.46 2.24 -24.55
C LYS A 824 -30.73 2.08 -23.71
N ILE A 825 -30.75 2.57 -22.48
CA ILE A 825 -32.02 2.84 -21.76
C ILE A 825 -31.82 4.10 -20.92
N ILE A 826 -32.18 5.26 -21.49
CA ILE A 826 -32.60 6.56 -20.90
C ILE A 826 -32.50 7.55 -22.07
N ARG A 827 -33.46 7.47 -22.99
CA ARG A 827 -33.87 8.52 -23.93
C ARG A 827 -35.22 8.08 -24.47
N ASN A 828 -36.25 8.51 -23.76
CA ASN A 828 -37.62 8.74 -24.20
C ASN A 828 -38.39 8.96 -22.91
N TRP A 829 -38.85 10.17 -22.67
CA TRP A 829 -40.05 10.56 -21.92
C TRP A 829 -40.06 12.10 -21.90
N GLU A 830 -40.29 12.69 -23.07
CA GLU A 830 -40.86 14.02 -23.27
C GLU A 830 -41.72 13.94 -24.54
N CYS A 831 -43.03 13.76 -24.34
CA CYS A 831 -44.14 14.18 -25.21
C CYS A 831 -45.43 13.59 -24.65
N SER A 832 -45.98 14.23 -23.60
CA SER A 832 -47.40 14.52 -23.33
C SER A 832 -47.51 15.16 -21.96
#